data_AF-U4LW81-F1
#
_entry.id   AF-U4LW81-F1
#
_cell.length_a   1.000
_cell.length_b   1.000
_cell.length_c   1.000
_cell.angle_alpha   90.00
_cell.angle_beta   90.00
_cell.angle_gamma   90.00
#
_symmetry.space_group_name_H-M   'P 1'
#
loop_
_entity.id
_entity.type
_entity.pdbx_description
1 polymer ?
#
loop_
_entity_poly.entity_id
_entity_poly.type
_entity_poly.pdbx_seq_one_letter_code
_entity_poly.pdbx_strand_id
1 'polypeptide(L)'
;MATPLPPSIPWTTRLTISPSPSPHALTGDKIHLPQSALEQLLSAAETIPQPTPDPNDPWAKPPPTRENLLADYHPLIVRLTHTESGKSAYAVPREFSAEEGEIVVSDYLRRVLGLEDHDDIQNGVLEIEAQNLQKGKMVRLRPLEAGYEDEDWKPILERYLREGFATVVEGMVLEVPRGRGGKKVWQFLVDKAEPSGKICVIDTDLEIDIEPLDEEQARETLRRRQLKKSSGGKVALENSVEGEVLPGEEHFYSLESWDHAKPLEIELDGIDLSEGDDVDLFITTDRLHCKPAVDEHIWGDMSSTFPKRIQVFPNNIELSDAKSLHICVRGWQDPEETGTMDTSTRRYSLFITQADITTEVVDLTVDDDEAPSSDHKRCNNCMQWIPSRTMFLHENFCLRNNVRCPDCNSIFKRGTEGGHWHCAHDSCRAYGNHPHSHLKHTATVHTPRTCPSCAYDASSLPALASHRTSTCPSKLILCGFCHLIVPQEGDDFPDAEQILSGLSRHEINCGGRTTECDLCGRRTRLRDLEMHLKNHDYQRLTKPLPKICCNPQCYRSPAENELGLCSVCFGPLYSSTYDPTGSGLRSRIERRFLRQLLQGCKNPYCNSELCKTGRKNTLGVEEQMGTKEAFPLVKAKPEGLMPFCVDETTSMRREMAVAISLESALQVDASKGGYPLEFCCKAIEASNGDYDATRRWLEREGVRTGER
;
A
#
# COMPACT_ATOMS: atom_id res chain seq x y z
N MET A 1 32.80 8.33 2.44
CA MET A 1 33.87 7.36 2.76
C MET A 1 33.23 5.99 2.77
N ALA A 2 33.70 5.05 1.94
CA ALA A 2 33.15 3.70 1.90
C ALA A 2 33.46 2.99 3.22
N THR A 3 32.44 2.43 3.86
CA THR A 3 32.61 1.54 5.02
C THR A 3 33.54 0.40 4.62
N PRO A 4 34.62 0.11 5.37
CA PRO A 4 35.49 -1.01 5.05
C PRO A 4 34.69 -2.31 5.14
N LEU A 5 34.74 -3.12 4.09
CA LEU A 5 34.13 -4.45 4.08
C LEU A 5 34.78 -5.32 5.17
N PRO A 6 34.00 -6.12 5.92
CA PRO A 6 34.59 -7.12 6.80
C PRO A 6 35.37 -8.16 5.98
N PRO A 7 36.44 -8.73 6.53
CA PRO A 7 37.25 -9.74 5.85
C PRO A 7 36.39 -10.93 5.44
N SER A 8 36.60 -11.47 4.24
CA SER A 8 35.86 -12.65 3.78
C SER A 8 36.12 -13.85 4.67
N ILE A 9 35.10 -14.68 4.88
CA ILE A 9 35.22 -15.93 5.63
C ILE A 9 36.14 -16.87 4.83
N PRO A 10 37.24 -17.40 5.42
CA PRO A 10 38.15 -18.31 4.74
C PRO A 10 37.55 -19.72 4.67
N TRP A 11 36.48 -19.87 3.88
CA TRP A 11 35.78 -21.13 3.69
C TRP A 11 35.75 -21.53 2.22
N THR A 12 36.17 -22.76 1.95
CA THR A 12 36.13 -23.38 0.63
C THR A 12 35.70 -24.83 0.76
N THR A 13 34.77 -25.28 -0.08
CA THR A 13 34.33 -26.67 -0.13
C THR A 13 34.08 -27.13 -1.56
N ARG A 14 33.92 -28.44 -1.77
CA ARG A 14 33.60 -29.04 -3.07
C ARG A 14 32.36 -29.90 -2.93
N LEU A 15 31.33 -29.63 -3.73
CA LEU A 15 30.05 -30.35 -3.72
C LEU A 15 29.69 -30.79 -5.13
N THR A 16 28.96 -31.91 -5.24
CA THR A 16 28.41 -32.42 -6.50
C THR A 16 27.03 -31.83 -6.75
N ILE A 17 26.70 -31.50 -7.99
CA ILE A 17 25.37 -30.98 -8.33
C ILE A 17 24.32 -32.07 -8.13
N SER A 18 23.24 -31.75 -7.42
CA SER A 18 22.14 -32.71 -7.22
C SER A 18 21.43 -33.03 -8.54
N PRO A 19 21.19 -34.32 -8.85
CA PRO A 19 20.43 -34.73 -10.03
C PRO A 19 18.92 -34.48 -9.88
N SER A 20 18.43 -34.24 -8.66
CA SER A 20 17.02 -34.01 -8.40
C SER A 20 16.63 -32.54 -8.63
N PRO A 21 15.53 -32.25 -9.36
CA PRO A 21 14.98 -30.91 -9.40
C PRO A 21 14.48 -30.51 -8.00
N SER A 22 14.80 -29.29 -7.57
CA SER A 22 14.41 -28.76 -6.26
C SER A 22 12.89 -28.88 -6.03
N PRO A 23 12.41 -29.34 -4.86
CA PRO A 23 10.98 -29.40 -4.54
C PRO A 23 10.32 -28.01 -4.47
N HIS A 24 11.11 -26.95 -4.34
CA HIS A 24 10.69 -25.55 -4.45
C HIS A 24 11.46 -24.90 -5.60
N ALA A 25 10.78 -24.28 -6.57
CA ALA A 25 11.43 -23.62 -7.70
C ALA A 25 12.44 -22.56 -7.20
N LEU A 26 13.74 -22.89 -7.25
CA LEU A 26 14.81 -21.94 -7.03
C LEU A 26 14.82 -20.91 -8.16
N THR A 27 14.74 -19.64 -7.82
CA THR A 27 14.77 -18.53 -8.79
C THR A 27 16.09 -17.75 -8.68
N GLY A 28 16.58 -17.27 -9.84
CA GLY A 28 17.76 -16.42 -9.95
C GLY A 28 19.05 -17.02 -9.38
N ASP A 29 19.73 -16.36 -8.44
CA ASP A 29 21.06 -16.74 -7.94
C ASP A 29 21.03 -17.50 -6.59
N LYS A 30 19.88 -18.09 -6.24
CA LYS A 30 19.67 -18.81 -4.98
C LYS A 30 20.05 -20.28 -5.10
N ILE A 31 20.67 -20.82 -4.04
CA ILE A 31 21.09 -22.23 -3.94
C ILE A 31 20.66 -22.87 -2.61
N HIS A 32 20.66 -24.21 -2.57
CA HIS A 32 20.56 -24.99 -1.34
C HIS A 32 21.89 -25.68 -1.04
N LEU A 33 22.35 -25.53 0.19
CA LEU A 33 23.58 -26.17 0.69
C LEU A 33 23.25 -27.26 1.71
N PRO A 34 24.16 -28.21 1.99
CA PRO A 34 23.96 -29.19 3.03
C PRO A 34 24.20 -28.59 4.43
N GLN A 35 23.61 -29.20 5.45
CA GLN A 35 23.77 -28.77 6.85
C GLN A 35 25.25 -28.75 7.28
N SER A 36 26.08 -29.66 6.77
CA SER A 36 27.52 -29.71 7.03
C SER A 36 28.26 -28.45 6.54
N ALA A 37 27.78 -27.80 5.47
CA ALA A 37 28.36 -26.55 4.99
C ALA A 37 28.11 -25.39 5.98
N LEU A 38 26.95 -25.35 6.64
CA LEU A 38 26.65 -24.35 7.66
C LEU A 38 27.59 -24.49 8.87
N GLU A 39 27.83 -25.72 9.32
CA GLU A 39 28.73 -25.98 10.45
C GLU A 39 30.18 -25.59 10.14
N GLN A 40 30.63 -25.83 8.91
CA GLN A 40 31.95 -25.42 8.43
C GLN A 40 32.06 -23.91 8.29
N LEU A 41 31.01 -23.22 7.84
CA LEU A 41 30.98 -21.76 7.77
C LEU A 41 31.04 -21.13 9.18
N LEU A 42 30.31 -21.71 10.14
CA LEU A 42 30.34 -21.27 11.53
C LEU A 42 31.72 -21.46 12.16
N SER A 43 32.37 -22.60 11.92
CA SER A 43 33.73 -22.84 12.43
C SER A 43 34.77 -21.96 11.77
N ALA A 44 34.65 -21.68 10.46
CA ALA A 44 35.52 -20.74 9.75
C ALA A 44 35.33 -19.31 10.28
N ALA A 45 34.10 -18.89 10.58
CA ALA A 45 33.82 -17.58 11.16
C ALA A 45 34.43 -17.40 12.57
N GLU A 46 34.51 -18.46 13.38
CA GLU A 46 35.18 -18.43 14.70
C GLU A 46 36.69 -18.16 14.61
N THR A 47 37.33 -18.45 13.47
CA THR A 47 38.77 -18.20 13.29
C THR A 47 39.09 -16.73 12.99
N ILE A 48 38.08 -15.89 12.72
CA ILE A 48 38.26 -14.48 12.39
C ILE A 48 38.43 -13.68 13.71
N PRO A 49 39.51 -12.90 13.87
CA PRO A 49 39.73 -12.10 15.08
C PRO A 49 38.60 -11.10 15.28
N GLN A 50 37.83 -11.26 16.37
CA GLN A 50 36.80 -10.30 16.77
C GLN A 50 37.47 -9.07 17.43
N PRO A 51 36.99 -7.84 17.16
CA PRO A 51 37.48 -6.66 17.87
C PRO A 51 37.19 -6.80 19.36
N THR A 52 38.21 -6.70 20.20
CA THR A 52 38.04 -6.73 21.66
C THR A 52 37.22 -5.51 22.09
N PRO A 53 36.07 -5.68 22.78
CA PRO A 53 35.28 -4.55 23.24
C PRO A 53 36.09 -3.68 24.20
N ASP A 54 36.06 -2.36 24.02
CA ASP A 54 36.72 -1.40 24.91
C ASP A 54 36.07 -1.49 26.31
N PRO A 55 36.83 -1.82 27.37
CA PRO A 55 36.29 -1.95 28.73
C PRO A 55 35.60 -0.69 29.28
N ASN A 56 35.84 0.48 28.68
CA ASN A 56 35.29 1.76 29.13
C ASN A 56 34.11 2.29 28.31
N ASP A 57 33.65 1.57 27.28
CA ASP A 57 32.47 1.98 26.50
C ASP A 57 31.18 1.36 27.07
N PRO A 58 30.25 2.16 27.66
CA PRO A 58 28.97 1.67 28.18
C PRO A 58 28.04 1.09 27.11
N TRP A 59 28.35 1.29 25.82
CA TRP A 59 27.59 0.81 24.67
C TRP A 59 28.30 -0.31 23.89
N ALA A 60 29.38 -0.87 24.43
CA ALA A 60 30.08 -1.99 23.82
C ALA A 60 29.13 -3.18 23.59
N LYS A 61 29.01 -3.63 22.34
CA LYS A 61 28.20 -4.82 22.01
C LYS A 61 28.80 -6.04 22.71
N PRO A 62 27.98 -6.89 23.37
CA PRO A 62 28.47 -8.15 23.91
C PRO A 62 29.05 -9.02 22.77
N PRO A 63 30.03 -9.89 23.04
CA PRO A 63 30.58 -10.79 22.03
C PRO A 63 29.43 -11.63 21.43
N PRO A 64 29.38 -11.78 20.10
CA PRO A 64 28.31 -12.52 19.44
C PRO A 64 28.33 -13.98 19.91
N THR A 65 27.15 -14.51 20.21
CA THR A 65 26.93 -15.95 20.38
C THR A 65 27.25 -16.68 19.08
N ARG A 66 27.60 -17.97 19.15
CA ARG A 66 27.93 -18.81 17.96
C ARG A 66 26.88 -18.69 16.85
N GLU A 67 25.61 -18.64 17.22
CA GLU A 67 24.46 -18.49 16.30
C GLU A 67 24.43 -17.14 15.57
N ASN A 68 25.03 -16.09 16.16
CA ASN A 68 25.06 -14.73 15.61
C ASN A 68 26.39 -14.40 14.90
N LEU A 69 27.34 -15.34 14.80
CA LEU A 69 28.63 -15.09 14.14
C LEU A 69 28.50 -14.76 12.65
N LEU A 70 27.46 -15.28 12.00
CA LEU A 70 27.18 -15.02 10.58
C LEU A 70 26.27 -13.81 10.35
N ALA A 71 25.78 -13.15 11.41
CA ALA A 71 24.89 -12.00 11.29
C ALA A 71 25.57 -10.81 10.61
N ASP A 72 26.86 -10.59 10.88
CA ASP A 72 27.66 -9.53 10.23
C ASP A 72 27.99 -9.85 8.76
N TYR A 73 27.74 -11.09 8.32
CA TYR A 73 27.98 -11.59 6.97
C TYR A 73 26.67 -11.85 6.21
N HIS A 74 25.55 -11.25 6.63
CA HIS A 74 24.30 -11.30 5.89
C HIS A 74 24.24 -10.19 4.82
N PRO A 75 23.91 -10.54 3.55
CA PRO A 75 23.72 -11.89 3.01
C PRO A 75 25.04 -12.65 2.79
N LEU A 76 25.03 -13.97 3.03
CA LEU A 76 26.20 -14.81 2.79
C LEU A 76 26.35 -15.06 1.28
N ILE A 77 27.38 -14.52 0.66
CA ILE A 77 27.62 -14.69 -0.78
C ILE A 77 28.71 -15.74 -0.99
N VAL A 78 28.47 -16.64 -1.93
CA VAL A 78 29.44 -17.66 -2.34
C VAL A 78 29.76 -17.53 -3.82
N ARG A 79 31.04 -17.74 -4.17
CA ARG A 79 31.48 -17.92 -5.56
C ARG A 79 31.43 -19.40 -5.88
N LEU A 80 30.64 -19.75 -6.88
CA LEU A 80 30.59 -21.08 -7.47
C LEU A 80 31.56 -21.12 -8.65
N THR A 81 32.44 -22.11 -8.67
CA THR A 81 33.37 -22.35 -9.78
C THR A 81 33.21 -23.78 -10.25
N HIS A 82 32.88 -23.93 -11.53
CA HIS A 82 32.81 -25.25 -12.13
C HIS A 82 34.22 -25.73 -12.47
N THR A 83 34.61 -26.90 -11.95
CA THR A 83 35.99 -27.37 -12.05
C THR A 83 36.40 -27.73 -13.48
N GLU A 84 35.45 -28.11 -14.34
CA GLU A 84 35.73 -28.55 -15.71
C GLU A 84 35.63 -27.42 -16.73
N SER A 85 34.58 -26.58 -16.64
CA SER A 85 34.39 -25.46 -17.57
C SER A 85 35.19 -24.21 -17.17
N GLY A 86 35.66 -24.12 -15.92
CA GLY A 86 36.33 -22.95 -15.38
C GLY A 86 35.43 -21.71 -15.26
N LYS A 87 34.14 -21.83 -15.57
CA LYS A 87 33.16 -20.74 -15.44
C LYS A 87 32.82 -20.52 -13.97
N SER A 88 32.65 -19.26 -13.60
CA SER A 88 32.33 -18.86 -12.23
C SER A 88 31.04 -18.04 -12.16
N ALA A 89 30.22 -18.29 -11.16
CA ALA A 89 29.02 -17.51 -10.86
C ALA A 89 28.98 -17.14 -9.37
N TYR A 90 28.18 -16.14 -9.03
CA TYR A 90 27.92 -15.74 -7.65
C TYR A 90 26.53 -16.19 -7.25
N ALA A 91 26.39 -16.68 -6.02
CA ALA A 91 25.14 -17.22 -5.52
C ALA A 91 24.99 -16.96 -4.02
N VAL A 92 23.76 -17.09 -3.53
CA VAL A 92 23.42 -16.95 -2.11
C VAL A 92 22.64 -18.18 -1.62
N PRO A 93 23.04 -18.81 -0.50
CA PRO A 93 22.30 -19.92 0.06
C PRO A 93 20.98 -19.42 0.65
N ARG A 94 19.88 -19.98 0.16
CA ARG A 94 18.54 -19.70 0.65
C ARG A 94 18.22 -20.52 1.91
N GLU A 95 18.62 -21.77 1.92
CA GLU A 95 18.45 -22.71 3.04
C GLU A 95 19.52 -23.81 3.00
N PHE A 96 19.72 -24.46 4.14
CA PHE A 96 20.71 -25.52 4.33
C PHE A 96 20.03 -26.90 4.41
N SER A 97 19.26 -27.25 3.38
CA SER A 97 18.38 -28.44 3.34
C SER A 97 18.84 -29.52 2.35
N ALA A 98 19.95 -29.32 1.64
CA ALA A 98 20.42 -30.27 0.62
C ALA A 98 21.01 -31.55 1.25
N GLU A 99 21.04 -32.64 0.48
CA GLU A 99 21.69 -33.89 0.89
C GLU A 99 23.20 -33.69 1.09
N GLU A 100 23.79 -34.46 2.02
CA GLU A 100 25.20 -34.32 2.34
C GLU A 100 26.09 -34.60 1.13
N GLY A 101 26.96 -33.64 0.80
CA GLY A 101 27.83 -33.72 -0.38
C GLY A 101 27.23 -33.14 -1.66
N GLU A 102 25.95 -32.78 -1.66
CA GLU A 102 25.24 -32.23 -2.82
C GLU A 102 24.94 -30.73 -2.71
N ILE A 103 24.81 -30.08 -3.87
CA ILE A 103 24.32 -28.70 -4.01
C ILE A 103 23.16 -28.65 -4.99
N VAL A 104 22.08 -27.94 -4.61
CA VAL A 104 20.95 -27.68 -5.49
C VAL A 104 21.06 -26.27 -6.05
N VAL A 105 21.05 -26.17 -7.38
CA VAL A 105 21.32 -24.95 -8.14
C VAL A 105 20.13 -24.63 -9.06
N SER A 106 19.78 -23.34 -9.16
CA SER A 106 18.70 -22.84 -10.02
C SER A 106 18.98 -23.06 -11.52
N ASP A 107 17.92 -23.05 -12.34
CA ASP A 107 18.05 -23.18 -13.80
C ASP A 107 18.90 -22.05 -14.40
N TYR A 108 18.77 -20.83 -13.87
CA TYR A 108 19.59 -19.70 -14.31
C TYR A 108 21.10 -19.96 -14.09
N LEU A 109 21.49 -20.41 -12.89
CA LEU A 109 22.89 -20.69 -12.57
C LEU A 109 23.45 -21.87 -13.37
N ARG A 110 22.62 -22.87 -13.70
CA ARG A 110 23.00 -23.99 -14.59
C ARG A 110 23.42 -23.48 -15.97
N ARG A 111 22.66 -22.55 -16.56
CA ARG A 111 22.99 -21.94 -17.86
C ARG A 111 24.28 -21.12 -17.81
N VAL A 112 24.44 -20.29 -16.77
CA VAL A 112 25.65 -19.45 -16.60
C VAL A 112 26.91 -20.29 -16.41
N LEU A 113 26.84 -21.39 -15.64
CA LEU A 113 27.96 -22.30 -15.41
C LEU A 113 28.25 -23.21 -16.63
N GLY A 114 27.36 -23.22 -17.64
CA GLY A 114 27.49 -23.99 -18.86
C GLY A 114 27.13 -25.47 -18.70
N LEU A 115 26.15 -25.79 -17.86
CA LEU A 115 25.74 -27.14 -17.48
C LEU A 115 24.53 -27.64 -18.31
N GLU A 116 24.37 -27.16 -19.54
CA GLU A 116 23.24 -27.49 -20.43
C GLU A 116 23.44 -28.81 -21.20
N ASP A 117 24.67 -29.33 -21.28
CA ASP A 117 24.99 -30.54 -22.03
C ASP A 117 24.66 -31.81 -21.22
N HIS A 118 23.92 -32.74 -21.84
CA HIS A 118 23.28 -33.91 -21.22
C HIS A 118 24.21 -34.87 -20.44
N ASP A 119 25.52 -34.81 -20.65
CA ASP A 119 26.50 -35.70 -19.99
C ASP A 119 27.05 -35.14 -18.66
N ASP A 120 26.99 -33.83 -18.44
CA ASP A 120 27.56 -33.16 -17.24
C ASP A 120 26.52 -32.93 -16.13
N ILE A 121 25.23 -33.12 -16.45
CA ILE A 121 24.08 -32.92 -15.56
C ILE A 121 24.12 -33.88 -14.35
N GLN A 122 24.84 -35.01 -14.46
CA GLN A 122 24.84 -36.06 -13.45
C GLN A 122 26.06 -36.08 -12.52
N ASN A 123 27.16 -35.34 -12.80
CA ASN A 123 28.40 -35.44 -12.01
C ASN A 123 29.26 -34.15 -11.93
N GLY A 124 28.75 -32.98 -12.34
CA GLY A 124 29.54 -31.74 -12.25
C GLY A 124 29.92 -31.39 -10.79
N VAL A 125 31.21 -31.21 -10.53
CA VAL A 125 31.74 -30.79 -9.23
C VAL A 125 31.90 -29.27 -9.21
N LEU A 126 31.32 -28.64 -8.18
CA LEU A 126 31.43 -27.21 -7.93
C LEU A 126 32.35 -26.96 -6.75
N GLU A 127 33.36 -26.12 -6.95
CA GLU A 127 34.16 -25.54 -5.88
C GLU A 127 33.51 -24.24 -5.43
N ILE A 128 33.23 -24.14 -4.13
CA ILE A 128 32.44 -23.09 -3.51
C ILE A 128 33.35 -22.32 -2.56
N GLU A 129 33.42 -21.00 -2.71
CA GLU A 129 34.25 -20.11 -1.90
C GLU A 129 33.39 -19.00 -1.29
N ALA A 130 33.47 -18.78 0.03
CA ALA A 130 32.75 -17.67 0.66
C ALA A 130 33.44 -16.34 0.32
N GLN A 131 32.68 -15.40 -0.26
CA GLN A 131 33.20 -14.10 -0.69
C GLN A 131 32.25 -12.97 -0.27
N ASN A 132 32.80 -11.87 0.24
CA ASN A 132 32.00 -10.69 0.57
C ASN A 132 32.01 -9.70 -0.61
N LEU A 133 30.84 -9.16 -0.98
CA LEU A 133 30.69 -8.19 -2.06
C LEU A 133 30.28 -6.81 -1.52
N GLN A 134 30.67 -5.75 -2.21
CA GLN A 134 30.22 -4.41 -1.87
C GLN A 134 28.73 -4.24 -2.20
N LYS A 135 28.05 -3.49 -1.32
CA LYS A 135 26.69 -3.04 -1.54
C LYS A 135 26.61 -2.16 -2.79
N GLY A 136 25.69 -2.51 -3.69
CA GLY A 136 25.46 -1.79 -4.94
C GLY A 136 24.95 -0.38 -4.72
N LYS A 137 25.35 0.54 -5.61
CA LYS A 137 24.80 1.90 -5.66
C LYS A 137 24.08 2.18 -6.96
N MET A 138 24.71 1.83 -8.08
CA MET A 138 24.18 2.08 -9.41
C MET A 138 24.42 0.86 -10.29
N VAL A 139 23.41 0.48 -11.07
CA VAL A 139 23.52 -0.52 -12.14
C VAL A 139 23.03 0.09 -13.44
N ARG A 140 23.82 -0.09 -14.50
CA ARG A 140 23.45 0.27 -15.87
C ARG A 140 23.04 -0.97 -16.64
N LEU A 141 21.81 -0.98 -17.11
CA LEU A 141 21.23 -2.06 -17.91
C LEU A 141 21.08 -1.62 -19.37
N ARG A 142 21.31 -2.54 -20.31
CA ARG A 142 21.07 -2.33 -21.73
C ARG A 142 20.07 -3.35 -22.26
N PRO A 143 18.94 -2.93 -22.85
CA PRO A 143 17.99 -3.87 -23.42
C PRO A 143 18.57 -4.48 -24.70
N LEU A 144 18.45 -5.80 -24.85
CA LEU A 144 18.82 -6.49 -26.09
C LEU A 144 17.72 -6.38 -27.17
N GLU A 145 16.47 -6.10 -26.77
CA GLU A 145 15.32 -5.96 -27.67
C GLU A 145 14.80 -4.51 -27.77
N ALA A 146 14.33 -4.12 -28.95
CA ALA A 146 13.73 -2.80 -29.21
C ALA A 146 12.26 -2.71 -28.75
N GLY A 147 11.86 -1.55 -28.21
CA GLY A 147 10.48 -1.29 -27.75
C GLY A 147 10.28 -1.37 -26.22
N TYR A 148 11.24 -0.85 -25.47
CA TYR A 148 11.29 -0.86 -23.99
C TYR A 148 10.60 0.35 -23.32
N GLU A 149 10.03 1.30 -24.08
CA GLU A 149 9.51 2.59 -23.55
C GLU A 149 8.01 2.59 -23.18
N ASP A 150 7.25 1.52 -23.45
CA ASP A 150 5.77 1.55 -23.36
C ASP A 150 5.22 1.32 -21.92
N GLU A 151 6.06 0.93 -20.94
CA GLU A 151 5.68 0.61 -19.56
C GLU A 151 6.70 1.11 -18.51
N ASP A 152 6.24 1.33 -17.28
CA ASP A 152 7.09 1.66 -16.12
C ASP A 152 7.96 0.45 -15.75
N TRP A 153 9.15 0.36 -16.35
CA TRP A 153 10.09 -0.75 -16.16
C TRP A 153 10.81 -0.74 -14.81
N LYS A 154 10.94 0.43 -14.17
CA LYS A 154 11.68 0.56 -12.89
C LYS A 154 11.12 -0.35 -11.79
N PRO A 155 9.82 -0.33 -11.49
CA PRO A 155 9.26 -1.17 -10.44
C PRO A 155 9.34 -2.66 -10.79
N ILE A 156 9.18 -3.02 -12.07
CA ILE A 156 9.25 -4.41 -12.56
C ILE A 156 10.66 -4.95 -12.37
N LEU A 157 11.68 -4.20 -12.77
CA LEU A 157 13.09 -4.57 -12.62
C LEU A 157 13.52 -4.61 -11.16
N GLU A 158 13.12 -3.61 -10.37
CA GLU A 158 13.44 -3.59 -8.93
C GLU A 158 12.84 -4.81 -8.22
N ARG A 159 11.59 -5.13 -8.52
CA ARG A 159 10.94 -6.33 -8.01
C ARG A 159 11.66 -7.60 -8.45
N TYR A 160 11.97 -7.72 -9.73
CA TYR A 160 12.65 -8.90 -10.29
C TYR A 160 14.02 -9.13 -9.64
N LEU A 161 14.79 -8.05 -9.45
CA LEU A 161 16.06 -8.11 -8.72
C LEU A 161 15.85 -8.52 -7.27
N ARG A 162 14.91 -7.89 -6.54
CA ARG A 162 14.65 -8.19 -5.12
C ARG A 162 14.16 -9.64 -4.89
N GLU A 163 13.34 -10.18 -5.79
CA GLU A 163 12.79 -11.53 -5.68
C GLU A 163 13.77 -12.61 -6.13
N GLY A 164 14.53 -12.36 -7.20
CA GLY A 164 15.36 -13.37 -7.87
C GLY A 164 16.85 -13.29 -7.55
N PHE A 165 17.41 -12.10 -7.36
CA PHE A 165 18.86 -11.88 -7.41
C PHE A 165 19.40 -11.16 -6.16
N ALA A 166 20.31 -11.82 -5.46
CA ALA A 166 21.08 -11.22 -4.38
C ALA A 166 22.35 -10.51 -4.89
N THR A 167 22.87 -10.96 -6.03
CA THR A 167 24.13 -10.52 -6.63
C THR A 167 23.92 -10.14 -8.10
N VAL A 168 24.60 -9.07 -8.51
CA VAL A 168 24.62 -8.59 -9.91
C VAL A 168 26.08 -8.44 -10.34
N VAL A 169 26.38 -8.97 -11.53
CA VAL A 169 27.74 -9.03 -12.10
C VAL A 169 27.73 -8.37 -13.48
N GLU A 170 28.77 -7.60 -13.81
CA GLU A 170 28.96 -7.02 -15.14
C GLU A 170 29.04 -8.11 -16.22
N GLY A 171 28.31 -7.90 -17.33
CA GLY A 171 28.16 -8.87 -18.42
C GLY A 171 27.05 -9.91 -18.23
N MET A 172 26.33 -9.87 -17.10
CA MET A 172 25.18 -10.72 -16.84
C MET A 172 23.98 -10.35 -17.73
N VAL A 173 23.25 -11.36 -18.22
CA VAL A 173 21.98 -11.16 -18.95
C VAL A 173 20.82 -11.52 -18.03
N LEU A 174 19.97 -10.54 -17.74
CA LEU A 174 18.75 -10.67 -16.95
C LEU A 174 17.56 -10.96 -17.87
N GLU A 175 16.86 -12.06 -17.64
CA GLU A 175 15.67 -12.46 -18.39
C GLU A 175 14.40 -12.10 -17.60
N VAL A 176 13.93 -10.88 -17.80
CA VAL A 176 12.82 -10.32 -17.05
C VAL A 176 11.51 -10.72 -17.74
N PRO A 177 10.61 -11.46 -17.08
CA PRO A 177 9.32 -11.81 -17.68
C PRO A 177 8.50 -10.54 -17.96
N ARG A 178 7.97 -10.47 -19.18
CA ARG A 178 7.16 -9.37 -19.72
C ARG A 178 5.67 -9.71 -19.63
N GLY A 179 4.92 -8.83 -18.98
CA GLY A 179 3.46 -8.91 -18.85
C GLY A 179 2.98 -10.06 -17.94
N ARG A 180 1.67 -10.12 -17.71
CA ARG A 180 1.04 -11.17 -16.91
C ARG A 180 1.14 -12.53 -17.62
N GLY A 181 1.71 -13.52 -16.95
CA GLY A 181 1.81 -14.90 -17.43
C GLY A 181 3.18 -15.34 -18.00
N GLY A 182 4.20 -14.48 -18.00
CA GLY A 182 5.60 -14.88 -18.23
C GLY A 182 5.95 -15.46 -19.61
N LYS A 183 5.02 -15.46 -20.59
CA LYS A 183 5.23 -16.07 -21.92
C LYS A 183 6.20 -15.29 -22.82
N LYS A 184 6.44 -14.01 -22.53
CA LYS A 184 7.44 -13.18 -23.23
C LYS A 184 8.48 -12.77 -22.20
N VAL A 185 9.76 -12.75 -22.58
CA VAL A 185 10.86 -12.36 -21.70
C VAL A 185 11.64 -11.24 -22.36
N TRP A 186 12.00 -10.22 -21.59
CA TRP A 186 12.96 -9.21 -22.01
C TRP A 186 14.34 -9.59 -21.51
N GLN A 187 15.33 -9.38 -22.35
CA GLN A 187 16.72 -9.64 -22.01
C GLN A 187 17.43 -8.31 -21.81
N PHE A 188 17.97 -8.09 -20.62
CA PHE A 188 18.78 -6.92 -20.27
C PHE A 188 20.21 -7.34 -19.96
N LEU A 189 21.17 -6.72 -20.62
CA LEU A 189 22.59 -6.88 -20.33
C LEU A 189 23.02 -5.89 -19.24
N VAL A 190 23.67 -6.37 -18.19
CA VAL A 190 24.33 -5.52 -17.19
C VAL A 190 25.63 -4.99 -17.78
N ASP A 191 25.66 -3.71 -18.15
CA ASP A 191 26.87 -3.09 -18.72
C ASP A 191 27.87 -2.69 -17.62
N LYS A 192 27.39 -2.02 -16.58
CA LYS A 192 28.22 -1.51 -15.47
C LYS A 192 27.53 -1.64 -14.13
N ALA A 193 28.31 -1.98 -13.11
CA ALA A 193 27.87 -2.02 -11.72
C ALA A 193 28.85 -1.27 -10.82
N GLU A 194 28.37 -0.27 -10.08
CA GLU A 194 29.17 0.52 -9.14
C GLU A 194 28.83 0.13 -7.68
N PRO A 195 29.80 0.05 -6.75
CA PRO A 195 31.21 0.52 -6.83
C PRO A 195 32.24 -0.48 -7.39
N SER A 196 31.89 -1.75 -7.51
CA SER A 196 32.72 -2.81 -8.09
C SER A 196 31.87 -3.54 -9.12
N GLY A 197 32.44 -4.03 -10.23
CA GLY A 197 31.70 -4.75 -11.28
C GLY A 197 31.01 -6.07 -10.84
N LYS A 198 30.97 -6.33 -9.53
CA LYS A 198 30.24 -7.35 -8.81
C LYS A 198 29.68 -6.69 -7.55
N ILE A 199 28.37 -6.70 -7.39
CA ILE A 199 27.68 -6.02 -6.28
C ILE A 199 26.66 -6.93 -5.60
N CYS A 200 26.36 -6.60 -4.35
CA CYS A 200 25.23 -7.14 -3.62
C CYS A 200 24.04 -6.16 -3.66
N VAL A 201 22.84 -6.67 -3.94
CA VAL A 201 21.59 -5.88 -4.12
C VAL A 201 20.64 -6.02 -2.91
N ILE A 202 21.00 -6.81 -1.90
CA ILE A 202 20.18 -7.00 -0.70
C ILE A 202 20.39 -5.84 0.29
N ASP A 203 19.29 -5.28 0.79
CA ASP A 203 19.26 -4.15 1.73
C ASP A 203 20.07 -2.94 1.24
N THR A 204 19.88 -2.61 -0.05
CA THR A 204 20.50 -1.48 -0.73
C THR A 204 19.50 -0.73 -1.60
N ASP A 205 19.53 0.59 -1.53
CA ASP A 205 18.83 1.47 -2.47
C ASP A 205 19.65 1.55 -3.76
N LEU A 206 19.27 0.74 -4.77
CA LEU A 206 19.98 0.64 -6.03
C LEU A 206 19.37 1.58 -7.09
N GLU A 207 20.19 2.47 -7.66
CA GLU A 207 19.80 3.27 -8.82
C GLU A 207 19.94 2.46 -10.12
N ILE A 208 18.84 2.29 -10.86
CA ILE A 208 18.82 1.57 -12.14
C ILE A 208 18.73 2.59 -13.28
N ASP A 209 19.74 2.57 -14.15
CA ASP A 209 19.81 3.39 -15.37
C ASP A 209 19.76 2.49 -16.61
N ILE A 210 19.02 2.91 -17.66
CA ILE A 210 18.86 2.13 -18.89
C ILE A 210 19.39 2.94 -20.07
N GLU A 211 20.40 2.39 -20.75
CA GLU A 211 20.97 2.94 -21.99
C GLU A 211 20.69 1.99 -23.17
N PRO A 212 20.38 2.52 -24.37
CA PRO A 212 20.23 1.67 -25.56
C PRO A 212 21.56 0.98 -25.94
N LEU A 213 21.49 -0.24 -26.48
CA LEU A 213 22.66 -1.00 -26.91
C LEU A 213 23.31 -0.42 -28.19
N ASP A 214 22.51 -0.02 -29.17
CA ASP A 214 22.98 0.52 -30.47
C ASP A 214 22.15 1.73 -30.95
N GLU A 215 22.77 2.63 -31.71
CA GLU A 215 22.10 3.78 -32.36
C GLU A 215 21.03 3.36 -33.39
N GLU A 216 21.16 2.16 -33.97
CA GLU A 216 20.15 1.59 -34.88
C GLU A 216 18.94 1.05 -34.13
N GLN A 217 19.15 0.43 -32.96
CA GLN A 217 18.05 0.03 -32.08
C GLN A 217 17.33 1.25 -31.49
N ALA A 218 18.05 2.31 -31.14
CA ALA A 218 17.44 3.58 -30.72
C ALA A 218 16.58 4.18 -31.85
N ARG A 219 17.06 4.16 -33.10
CA ARG A 219 16.30 4.60 -34.27
C ARG A 219 15.09 3.73 -34.57
N GLU A 220 15.19 2.41 -34.48
CA GLU A 220 14.07 1.49 -34.69
C GLU A 220 13.04 1.60 -33.55
N THR A 221 13.48 1.85 -32.32
CA THR A 221 12.59 2.14 -31.18
C THR A 221 11.86 3.47 -31.39
N LEU A 222 12.56 4.51 -31.84
CA LEU A 222 11.95 5.80 -32.22
C LEU A 222 11.02 5.68 -33.43
N ARG A 223 11.34 4.83 -34.40
CA ARG A 223 10.50 4.56 -35.57
C ARG A 223 9.24 3.80 -35.16
N ARG A 224 9.37 2.76 -34.34
CA ARG A 224 8.25 2.05 -33.72
C ARG A 224 7.41 2.98 -32.86
N ARG A 225 8.01 3.95 -32.16
CA ARG A 225 7.30 5.01 -31.41
C ARG A 225 6.56 5.97 -32.32
N GLN A 226 7.12 6.35 -33.47
CA GLN A 226 6.42 7.18 -34.46
C GLN A 226 5.28 6.42 -35.14
N LEU A 227 5.45 5.12 -35.41
CA LEU A 227 4.41 4.24 -35.96
C LEU A 227 3.33 3.88 -34.92
N LYS A 228 3.72 3.71 -33.64
CA LYS A 228 2.84 3.51 -32.47
C LYS A 228 2.39 4.82 -31.82
N LYS A 229 2.50 5.98 -32.49
CA LYS A 229 1.56 7.07 -32.22
C LYS A 229 0.17 6.67 -32.76
N SER A 230 -0.31 5.50 -32.35
CA SER A 230 -1.68 5.06 -32.50
C SER A 230 -2.50 5.97 -31.59
N SER A 231 -3.13 6.95 -32.22
CA SER A 231 -4.34 7.65 -31.84
C SER A 231 -4.92 7.28 -30.47
N GLY A 232 -4.74 8.16 -29.50
CA GLY A 232 -5.16 7.95 -28.13
C GLY A 232 -4.43 8.94 -27.22
N GLY A 233 -5.17 9.65 -26.36
CA GLY A 233 -4.64 10.78 -25.61
C GLY A 233 -5.45 11.09 -24.35
N LYS A 234 -5.13 12.22 -23.72
CA LYS A 234 -5.90 12.70 -22.58
C LYS A 234 -7.27 13.19 -23.05
N VAL A 235 -8.33 12.67 -22.43
CA VAL A 235 -9.71 13.11 -22.68
C VAL A 235 -10.15 13.97 -21.51
N ALA A 236 -10.95 15.00 -21.80
CA ALA A 236 -11.53 15.87 -20.80
C ALA A 236 -13.06 15.76 -20.83
N LEU A 237 -13.69 16.02 -19.70
CA LEU A 237 -15.15 16.04 -19.57
C LEU A 237 -15.78 17.01 -20.59
N GLU A 238 -16.96 16.64 -21.10
CA GLU A 238 -17.78 17.41 -22.04
C GLU A 238 -17.12 17.73 -23.40
N ASN A 239 -15.97 17.12 -23.70
CA ASN A 239 -15.34 17.19 -25.02
C ASN A 239 -15.54 15.89 -25.77
N SER A 240 -16.11 15.99 -26.98
CA SER A 240 -16.18 14.87 -27.92
C SER A 240 -14.83 14.68 -28.60
N VAL A 241 -14.36 13.43 -28.61
CA VAL A 241 -13.10 13.03 -29.26
C VAL A 241 -13.43 12.10 -30.42
N GLU A 242 -13.10 12.53 -31.62
CA GLU A 242 -13.24 11.72 -32.83
C GLU A 242 -11.96 10.91 -33.08
N GLY A 243 -12.11 9.66 -33.51
CA GLY A 243 -11.00 8.77 -33.85
C GLY A 243 -11.34 7.81 -34.97
N GLU A 244 -10.32 7.20 -35.58
CA GLU A 244 -10.45 6.20 -36.65
C GLU A 244 -9.63 4.95 -36.29
N VAL A 245 -10.27 3.80 -36.09
CA VAL A 245 -9.59 2.54 -35.67
C VAL A 245 -9.64 1.51 -36.79
N LEU A 246 -8.54 0.79 -37.01
CA LEU A 246 -8.52 -0.39 -37.88
C LEU A 246 -9.02 -1.66 -37.16
N PRO A 247 -9.53 -2.67 -37.89
CA PRO A 247 -9.88 -3.96 -37.29
C PRO A 247 -8.71 -4.56 -36.52
N GLY A 248 -8.92 -4.88 -35.24
CA GLY A 248 -7.90 -5.42 -34.34
C GLY A 248 -6.99 -4.38 -33.68
N GLU A 249 -7.01 -3.12 -34.10
CA GLU A 249 -6.27 -2.03 -33.45
C GLU A 249 -7.00 -1.51 -32.21
N GLU A 250 -6.22 -1.02 -31.23
CA GLU A 250 -6.68 -0.54 -29.93
C GLU A 250 -6.20 0.90 -29.69
N HIS A 251 -7.14 1.79 -29.40
CA HIS A 251 -6.89 3.19 -29.08
C HIS A 251 -7.11 3.45 -27.60
N PHE A 252 -6.11 4.02 -26.92
CA PHE A 252 -6.12 4.23 -25.48
C PHE A 252 -6.32 5.70 -25.11
N TYR A 253 -7.28 5.96 -24.24
CA TYR A 253 -7.60 7.27 -23.71
C TYR A 253 -7.46 7.28 -22.19
N SER A 254 -7.07 8.42 -21.61
CA SER A 254 -6.94 8.58 -20.16
C SER A 254 -7.74 9.79 -19.67
N LEU A 255 -8.59 9.58 -18.67
CA LEU A 255 -9.30 10.64 -17.93
C LEU A 255 -8.65 10.79 -16.54
N GLU A 256 -8.06 11.96 -16.27
CA GLU A 256 -7.30 12.22 -15.04
C GLU A 256 -8.05 13.10 -14.03
N SER A 257 -9.14 13.76 -14.43
CA SER A 257 -9.85 14.73 -13.60
C SER A 257 -11.35 14.65 -13.82
N TRP A 258 -12.09 14.32 -12.76
CA TRP A 258 -13.55 14.33 -12.71
C TRP A 258 -14.05 14.57 -11.27
N ASP A 259 -15.34 14.88 -11.12
CA ASP A 259 -15.97 14.96 -9.80
C ASP A 259 -16.31 13.55 -9.27
N HIS A 260 -15.60 13.07 -8.24
CA HIS A 260 -15.82 11.75 -7.65
C HIS A 260 -17.20 11.58 -6.99
N ALA A 261 -17.95 12.66 -6.75
CA ALA A 261 -19.28 12.60 -6.18
C ALA A 261 -20.39 12.36 -7.22
N LYS A 262 -20.08 12.50 -8.52
CA LYS A 262 -21.07 12.42 -9.61
C LYS A 262 -20.87 11.18 -10.48
N PRO A 263 -21.94 10.53 -10.96
CA PRO A 263 -21.84 9.46 -11.93
C PRO A 263 -21.22 9.95 -13.24
N LEU A 264 -20.40 9.09 -13.82
CA LEU A 264 -19.78 9.27 -15.13
C LEU A 264 -20.57 8.49 -16.17
N GLU A 265 -20.87 9.11 -17.29
CA GLU A 265 -21.45 8.45 -18.46
C GLU A 265 -20.47 8.55 -19.62
N ILE A 266 -20.08 7.40 -20.16
CA ILE A 266 -19.16 7.28 -21.28
C ILE A 266 -19.97 6.74 -22.46
N GLU A 267 -20.11 7.57 -23.49
CA GLU A 267 -20.87 7.29 -24.70
C GLU A 267 -19.93 7.15 -25.90
N LEU A 268 -20.13 6.10 -26.69
CA LEU A 268 -19.43 5.89 -27.96
C LEU A 268 -20.45 5.80 -29.10
N ASP A 269 -20.32 6.72 -30.05
CA ASP A 269 -21.24 6.93 -31.17
C ASP A 269 -20.47 7.17 -32.49
N GLY A 270 -21.17 7.37 -33.61
CA GLY A 270 -20.57 7.81 -34.88
C GLY A 270 -20.17 6.69 -35.84
N ILE A 271 -20.84 5.53 -35.76
CA ILE A 271 -20.54 4.35 -36.57
C ILE A 271 -21.67 4.06 -37.55
N ASP A 272 -21.33 3.99 -38.84
CA ASP A 272 -22.25 3.55 -39.88
C ASP A 272 -22.33 2.02 -39.90
N LEU A 273 -23.37 1.46 -39.26
CA LEU A 273 -23.66 0.02 -39.15
C LEU A 273 -23.83 -0.73 -40.49
N SER A 274 -23.72 -0.04 -41.63
CA SER A 274 -24.00 -0.60 -42.96
C SER A 274 -22.89 -1.50 -43.52
N GLU A 275 -21.67 -1.47 -42.98
CA GLU A 275 -20.50 -2.16 -43.58
C GLU A 275 -19.68 -3.04 -42.60
N GLY A 276 -20.29 -3.63 -41.57
CA GLY A 276 -19.56 -4.55 -40.66
C GLY A 276 -18.52 -3.85 -39.77
N ASP A 277 -18.64 -2.53 -39.65
CA ASP A 277 -17.82 -1.70 -38.80
C ASP A 277 -18.31 -1.73 -37.37
N ASP A 278 -17.82 -2.68 -36.57
CA ASP A 278 -18.12 -2.77 -35.15
C ASP A 278 -16.93 -2.32 -34.29
N VAL A 279 -17.19 -1.49 -33.29
CA VAL A 279 -16.17 -1.03 -32.34
C VAL A 279 -16.58 -1.40 -30.92
N ASP A 280 -15.63 -1.85 -30.11
CA ASP A 280 -15.79 -2.23 -28.71
C ASP A 280 -15.23 -1.16 -27.78
N LEU A 281 -15.89 -0.99 -26.63
CA LEU A 281 -15.52 -0.03 -25.59
C LEU A 281 -15.15 -0.80 -24.32
N PHE A 282 -13.96 -0.55 -23.78
CA PHE A 282 -13.47 -1.15 -22.54
C PHE A 282 -12.93 -0.08 -21.60
N ILE A 283 -13.14 -0.24 -20.29
CA ILE A 283 -12.74 0.73 -19.28
C ILE A 283 -12.09 0.00 -18.10
N THR A 284 -10.95 0.52 -17.65
CA THR A 284 -10.28 0.13 -16.40
C THR A 284 -9.90 1.36 -15.58
N THR A 285 -9.56 1.13 -14.32
CA THR A 285 -9.00 2.14 -13.42
C THR A 285 -7.50 1.94 -13.27
N ASP A 286 -6.80 2.98 -12.81
CA ASP A 286 -5.39 2.94 -12.44
C ASP A 286 -5.07 1.88 -11.35
N ARG A 287 -6.05 1.50 -10.53
CA ARG A 287 -5.93 0.44 -9.51
C ARG A 287 -5.50 -0.91 -10.07
N LEU A 288 -5.85 -1.22 -11.32
CA LEU A 288 -5.47 -2.47 -11.99
C LEU A 288 -4.03 -2.45 -12.52
N HIS A 289 -3.36 -1.28 -12.48
CA HIS A 289 -2.01 -1.06 -12.98
C HIS A 289 -1.79 -1.60 -14.40
N CYS A 290 -2.84 -1.56 -15.23
CA CYS A 290 -2.81 -2.05 -16.60
C CYS A 290 -3.73 -1.26 -17.52
N LYS A 291 -3.41 -1.29 -18.82
CA LYS A 291 -4.30 -0.78 -19.86
C LYS A 291 -5.49 -1.73 -20.04
N PRO A 292 -6.69 -1.23 -20.39
CA PRO A 292 -7.84 -2.08 -20.66
C PRO A 292 -7.55 -2.96 -21.86
N ALA A 293 -7.73 -4.26 -21.70
CA ALA A 293 -7.67 -5.22 -22.78
C ALA A 293 -9.00 -5.97 -22.88
N VAL A 294 -9.18 -6.70 -23.97
CA VAL A 294 -10.43 -7.41 -24.24
C VAL A 294 -10.70 -8.49 -23.20
N ASP A 295 -9.67 -9.23 -22.78
CA ASP A 295 -9.75 -10.18 -21.68
C ASP A 295 -9.51 -9.54 -20.30
N GLU A 296 -9.34 -8.22 -20.21
CA GLU A 296 -8.95 -7.56 -18.97
C GLU A 296 -9.50 -6.12 -18.88
N HIS A 297 -10.76 -6.03 -18.48
CA HIS A 297 -11.47 -4.77 -18.29
C HIS A 297 -12.44 -4.86 -17.10
N ILE A 298 -12.74 -3.73 -16.47
CA ILE A 298 -13.74 -3.66 -15.39
C ILE A 298 -15.13 -3.50 -16.00
N TRP A 299 -15.26 -2.54 -16.92
CA TRP A 299 -16.49 -2.29 -17.67
C TRP A 299 -16.21 -2.46 -19.16
N GLY A 300 -17.13 -3.08 -19.87
CA GLY A 300 -16.99 -3.29 -21.29
C GLY A 300 -18.35 -3.41 -21.97
N ASP A 301 -18.47 -2.80 -23.15
CA ASP A 301 -19.62 -2.95 -24.03
C ASP A 301 -19.14 -3.50 -25.38
N MET A 302 -19.42 -4.80 -25.58
CA MET A 302 -19.11 -5.55 -26.81
C MET A 302 -20.33 -5.78 -27.69
N SER A 303 -21.46 -5.12 -27.40
CA SER A 303 -22.66 -5.23 -28.23
C SER A 303 -22.41 -4.66 -29.65
N SER A 304 -23.31 -4.94 -30.58
CA SER A 304 -23.34 -4.26 -31.89
C SER A 304 -24.45 -3.19 -31.94
N THR A 305 -24.90 -2.71 -30.78
CA THR A 305 -25.95 -1.69 -30.65
C THR A 305 -25.31 -0.35 -30.34
N PHE A 306 -25.65 0.68 -31.11
CA PHE A 306 -25.17 2.06 -30.93
C PHE A 306 -26.33 3.01 -30.61
N PRO A 307 -26.08 4.09 -29.83
CA PRO A 307 -24.82 4.41 -29.16
C PRO A 307 -24.52 3.46 -27.99
N LYS A 308 -23.23 3.17 -27.75
CA LYS A 308 -22.79 2.37 -26.60
C LYS A 308 -22.67 3.28 -25.40
N ARG A 309 -23.29 2.92 -24.27
CA ARG A 309 -23.31 3.76 -23.06
C ARG A 309 -22.91 2.95 -21.85
N ILE A 310 -21.87 3.40 -21.14
CA ILE A 310 -21.44 2.84 -19.87
C ILE A 310 -21.60 3.91 -18.79
N GLN A 311 -22.46 3.64 -17.81
CA GLN A 311 -22.67 4.49 -16.64
C GLN A 311 -21.88 3.92 -15.45
N VAL A 312 -21.04 4.76 -14.86
CA VAL A 312 -20.21 4.40 -13.71
C VAL A 312 -20.62 5.26 -12.51
N PHE A 313 -21.16 4.60 -11.48
CA PHE A 313 -21.65 5.27 -10.28
C PHE A 313 -20.56 5.48 -9.22
N PRO A 314 -20.60 6.59 -8.44
CA PRO A 314 -19.63 6.91 -7.40
C PRO A 314 -19.46 5.84 -6.31
N ASN A 315 -20.52 5.10 -6.01
CA ASN A 315 -20.52 4.05 -4.98
C ASN A 315 -19.73 2.79 -5.37
N ASN A 316 -19.20 2.74 -6.60
CA ASN A 316 -18.42 1.61 -7.04
C ASN A 316 -17.06 1.59 -6.32
N ILE A 317 -16.72 0.46 -5.71
CA ILE A 317 -15.44 0.26 -5.01
C ILE A 317 -14.24 0.52 -5.93
N GLU A 318 -14.37 0.28 -7.22
CA GLU A 318 -13.29 0.50 -8.19
C GLU A 318 -12.96 2.00 -8.40
N LEU A 319 -13.85 2.92 -7.98
CA LEU A 319 -13.67 4.38 -8.08
C LEU A 319 -13.21 5.06 -6.78
N SER A 320 -13.30 4.40 -5.62
CA SER A 320 -13.09 5.06 -4.30
C SER A 320 -11.74 5.75 -4.16
N ASP A 321 -10.69 5.12 -4.69
CA ASP A 321 -9.30 5.57 -4.58
C ASP A 321 -8.62 5.75 -5.95
N ALA A 322 -9.39 5.64 -7.05
CA ALA A 322 -8.87 5.72 -8.40
C ALA A 322 -8.53 7.16 -8.78
N LYS A 323 -7.33 7.40 -9.32
CA LYS A 323 -6.90 8.75 -9.75
C LYS A 323 -7.14 8.99 -11.24
N SER A 324 -7.18 7.93 -12.03
CA SER A 324 -7.44 8.01 -13.47
C SER A 324 -8.23 6.83 -13.99
N LEU A 325 -9.05 7.08 -15.01
CA LEU A 325 -9.71 6.06 -15.81
C LEU A 325 -8.98 5.88 -17.13
N HIS A 326 -8.78 4.62 -17.52
CA HIS A 326 -8.25 4.25 -18.81
C HIS A 326 -9.37 3.67 -19.67
N ILE A 327 -9.53 4.19 -20.88
CA ILE A 327 -10.58 3.81 -21.81
C ILE A 327 -9.90 3.28 -23.06
N CYS A 328 -10.33 2.11 -23.53
CA CYS A 328 -9.85 1.49 -24.74
C CYS A 328 -10.99 1.37 -25.73
N VAL A 329 -10.74 1.81 -26.96
CA VAL A 329 -11.63 1.67 -28.10
C VAL A 329 -10.98 0.71 -29.09
N ARG A 330 -11.65 -0.41 -29.42
CA ARG A 330 -11.09 -1.47 -30.26
C ARG A 330 -11.96 -1.74 -31.48
N GLY A 331 -11.36 -1.86 -32.65
CA GLY A 331 -12.06 -2.37 -33.84
C GLY A 331 -12.26 -3.88 -33.73
N TRP A 332 -13.51 -4.37 -33.73
CA TRP A 332 -13.78 -5.80 -33.66
C TRP A 332 -13.26 -6.53 -34.91
N GLN A 333 -12.50 -7.61 -34.72
CA GLN A 333 -12.04 -8.44 -35.83
C GLN A 333 -12.53 -9.86 -35.60
N ASP A 334 -12.97 -10.50 -36.68
CA ASP A 334 -13.34 -11.91 -36.65
C ASP A 334 -12.10 -12.77 -36.32
N PRO A 335 -12.14 -13.62 -35.27
CA PRO A 335 -11.05 -14.52 -34.94
C PRO A 335 -10.68 -15.51 -36.05
N GLU A 336 -11.62 -15.85 -36.94
CA GLU A 336 -11.44 -16.86 -37.98
C GLU A 336 -10.89 -16.29 -39.31
N GLU A 337 -11.02 -14.98 -39.56
CA GLU A 337 -10.46 -14.30 -40.74
C GLU A 337 -9.01 -13.82 -40.51
N THR A 338 -8.08 -14.77 -40.45
CA THR A 338 -6.63 -14.46 -40.29
C THR A 338 -5.91 -14.14 -41.61
N GLY A 339 -6.62 -14.06 -42.74
CA GLY A 339 -6.02 -13.99 -44.09
C GLY A 339 -6.35 -12.77 -44.96
N THR A 340 -7.45 -12.05 -44.69
CA THR A 340 -7.85 -10.85 -45.42
C THR A 340 -7.81 -9.66 -44.46
N MET A 341 -6.73 -8.88 -44.55
CA MET A 341 -6.60 -7.63 -43.77
C MET A 341 -7.62 -6.64 -44.30
N ASP A 342 -8.81 -6.63 -43.69
CA ASP A 342 -9.73 -5.52 -43.88
C ASP A 342 -9.03 -4.24 -43.40
N THR A 343 -8.95 -3.28 -44.30
CA THR A 343 -8.22 -2.01 -44.13
C THR A 343 -9.18 -0.83 -44.06
N SER A 344 -10.48 -1.11 -43.98
CA SER A 344 -11.52 -0.12 -43.70
C SER A 344 -11.28 0.50 -42.33
N THR A 345 -11.28 1.83 -42.28
CA THR A 345 -11.12 2.61 -41.04
C THR A 345 -12.48 2.85 -40.41
N ARG A 346 -12.65 2.48 -39.13
CA ARG A 346 -13.89 2.65 -38.39
C ARG A 346 -13.86 3.96 -37.62
N ARG A 347 -14.69 4.90 -38.05
CA ARG A 347 -14.83 6.19 -37.38
C ARG A 347 -15.68 6.06 -36.13
N TYR A 348 -15.29 6.72 -35.06
CA TYR A 348 -16.08 6.79 -33.84
C TYR A 348 -15.89 8.15 -33.16
N SER A 349 -16.87 8.50 -32.35
CA SER A 349 -16.89 9.65 -31.46
C SER A 349 -17.06 9.17 -30.03
N LEU A 350 -16.12 9.51 -29.17
CA LEU A 350 -16.15 9.23 -27.73
C LEU A 350 -16.55 10.49 -26.98
N PHE A 351 -17.57 10.40 -26.14
CA PHE A 351 -18.06 11.50 -25.33
C PHE A 351 -18.17 11.08 -23.85
N ILE A 352 -17.75 11.95 -22.94
CA ILE A 352 -17.76 11.69 -21.50
C ILE A 352 -18.49 12.83 -20.78
N THR A 353 -19.54 12.49 -20.04
CA THR A 353 -20.37 13.44 -19.28
C THR A 353 -20.46 13.07 -17.80
N GLN A 354 -20.80 14.06 -16.97
CA GLN A 354 -21.21 13.84 -15.59
C GLN A 354 -22.65 14.30 -15.42
N ALA A 355 -23.52 13.40 -14.99
CA ALA A 355 -24.89 13.73 -14.61
C ALA A 355 -24.95 13.96 -13.09
N ASP A 356 -25.84 14.84 -12.63
CA ASP A 356 -26.17 14.86 -11.20
C ASP A 356 -27.01 13.61 -10.87
N ILE A 357 -26.83 13.05 -9.67
CA ILE A 357 -27.70 11.98 -9.17
C ILE A 357 -29.07 12.60 -8.91
N THR A 358 -29.91 12.71 -9.93
CA THR A 358 -31.33 12.95 -9.72
C THR A 358 -31.87 11.69 -9.07
N THR A 359 -32.32 11.79 -7.82
CA THR A 359 -33.09 10.78 -7.09
C THR A 359 -34.49 10.59 -7.70
N GLU A 360 -34.60 10.69 -9.02
CA GLU A 360 -35.69 10.10 -9.76
C GLU A 360 -35.19 8.71 -10.10
N VAL A 361 -35.63 7.74 -9.31
CA VAL A 361 -35.76 6.38 -9.80
C VAL A 361 -36.67 6.50 -11.01
N VAL A 362 -36.08 6.73 -12.18
CA VAL A 362 -36.76 6.48 -13.43
C VAL A 362 -36.87 4.97 -13.45
N ASP A 363 -38.00 4.48 -12.95
CA ASP A 363 -38.51 3.18 -13.34
C ASP A 363 -38.43 3.18 -14.87
N LEU A 364 -37.40 2.53 -15.42
CA LEU A 364 -37.29 2.22 -16.84
C LEU A 364 -38.27 1.10 -17.22
N THR A 365 -39.38 0.99 -16.51
CA THR A 365 -40.66 0.64 -17.14
C THR A 365 -41.24 1.95 -17.64
N VAL A 366 -40.85 2.33 -18.86
CA VAL A 366 -41.84 2.95 -19.74
C VAL A 366 -42.89 1.86 -19.94
N ASP A 367 -43.82 1.74 -18.99
CA ASP A 367 -45.12 1.16 -19.25
C ASP A 367 -45.77 2.13 -20.24
N ASP A 368 -45.45 1.91 -21.52
CA ASP A 368 -46.06 2.50 -22.71
C ASP A 368 -47.52 2.00 -22.86
N ASP A 369 -48.18 1.74 -21.73
CA ASP A 369 -49.52 1.19 -21.58
C ASP A 369 -50.55 2.27 -21.19
N GLU A 370 -50.12 3.51 -20.91
CA GLU A 370 -51.05 4.64 -20.79
C GLU A 370 -51.39 5.22 -22.17
N ALA A 371 -52.66 5.08 -22.56
CA ALA A 371 -53.18 5.64 -23.80
C ALA A 371 -53.00 7.17 -23.81
N PRO A 372 -52.41 7.78 -24.87
CA PRO A 372 -52.25 9.23 -24.98
C PRO A 372 -53.56 10.02 -24.88
N SER A 373 -54.69 9.37 -25.20
CA SER A 373 -56.04 9.84 -24.89
C SER A 373 -57.04 8.68 -24.97
N SER A 374 -58.27 8.87 -24.45
CA SER A 374 -59.36 7.88 -24.50
C SER A 374 -59.77 7.43 -25.91
N ASP A 375 -59.36 8.17 -26.94
CA ASP A 375 -59.69 7.88 -28.34
C ASP A 375 -58.61 7.05 -29.07
N HIS A 376 -57.52 6.66 -28.40
CA HIS A 376 -56.46 5.84 -28.98
C HIS A 376 -56.63 4.36 -28.64
N LYS A 377 -56.40 3.49 -29.61
CA LYS A 377 -56.36 2.03 -29.44
C LYS A 377 -54.98 1.52 -29.87
N ARG A 378 -54.44 0.58 -29.10
CA ARG A 378 -53.15 -0.07 -29.39
C ARG A 378 -53.32 -1.08 -30.52
N CYS A 379 -52.44 -1.05 -31.52
CA CYS A 379 -52.48 -2.04 -32.60
C CYS A 379 -51.87 -3.38 -32.18
N ASN A 380 -52.56 -4.49 -32.44
CA ASN A 380 -52.11 -5.84 -32.07
C ASN A 380 -50.82 -6.29 -32.78
N ASN A 381 -50.49 -5.69 -33.94
CA ASN A 381 -49.32 -6.06 -34.74
C ASN A 381 -48.09 -5.19 -34.43
N CYS A 382 -48.22 -3.86 -34.51
CA CYS A 382 -47.10 -2.94 -34.26
C CYS A 382 -47.05 -2.36 -32.84
N MET A 383 -48.00 -2.69 -31.97
CA MET A 383 -48.08 -2.23 -30.57
C MET A 383 -48.07 -0.70 -30.37
N GLN A 384 -48.21 0.10 -31.44
CA GLN A 384 -48.33 1.56 -31.38
C GLN A 384 -49.76 2.00 -31.05
N TRP A 385 -49.87 3.12 -30.34
CA TRP A 385 -51.13 3.79 -30.06
C TRP A 385 -51.62 4.57 -31.29
N ILE A 386 -52.77 4.19 -31.85
CA ILE A 386 -53.35 4.82 -33.04
C ILE A 386 -54.75 5.34 -32.71
N PRO A 387 -55.16 6.52 -33.21
CA PRO A 387 -56.53 6.99 -33.05
C PRO A 387 -57.55 5.97 -33.57
N SER A 388 -58.60 5.70 -32.80
CA SER A 388 -59.64 4.70 -33.08
C SER A 388 -60.28 4.87 -34.46
N ARG A 389 -60.39 6.12 -34.94
CA ARG A 389 -60.90 6.49 -36.27
C ARG A 389 -60.05 5.99 -37.44
N THR A 390 -58.73 5.86 -37.27
CA THR A 390 -57.77 5.45 -38.30
C THR A 390 -57.24 4.04 -38.11
N MET A 391 -57.63 3.38 -37.01
CA MET A 391 -57.17 2.04 -36.63
C MET A 391 -57.36 1.01 -37.75
N PHE A 392 -58.54 0.99 -38.39
CA PHE A 392 -58.82 0.04 -39.48
C PHE A 392 -57.90 0.21 -40.70
N LEU A 393 -57.53 1.45 -41.04
CA LEU A 393 -56.60 1.72 -42.15
C LEU A 393 -55.17 1.36 -41.76
N HIS A 394 -54.78 1.71 -40.54
CA HIS A 394 -53.45 1.38 -40.02
C HIS A 394 -53.27 -0.13 -39.91
N GLU A 395 -54.21 -0.86 -39.32
CA GLU A 395 -54.13 -2.31 -39.11
C GLU A 395 -53.95 -3.06 -40.44
N ASN A 396 -54.72 -2.70 -41.46
CA ASN A 396 -54.57 -3.28 -42.80
C ASN A 396 -53.23 -2.91 -43.46
N PHE A 397 -52.70 -1.71 -43.25
CA PHE A 397 -51.40 -1.31 -43.78
C PHE A 397 -50.26 -2.02 -43.04
N CYS A 398 -50.37 -2.10 -41.71
CA CYS A 398 -49.41 -2.70 -40.80
C CYS A 398 -49.31 -4.22 -41.03
N LEU A 399 -50.43 -4.94 -41.13
CA LEU A 399 -50.42 -6.39 -41.42
C LEU A 399 -49.83 -6.72 -42.81
N ARG A 400 -49.92 -5.78 -43.76
CA ARG A 400 -49.37 -5.98 -45.12
C ARG A 400 -47.88 -5.71 -45.19
N ASN A 401 -47.40 -4.70 -44.46
CA ASN A 401 -46.03 -4.19 -44.61
C ASN A 401 -45.11 -4.54 -43.45
N ASN A 402 -45.63 -4.92 -42.29
CA ASN A 402 -44.85 -5.17 -41.09
C ASN A 402 -45.03 -6.60 -40.57
N VAL A 403 -43.92 -7.19 -40.13
CA VAL A 403 -43.85 -8.51 -39.50
C VAL A 403 -43.27 -8.34 -38.10
N ARG A 404 -43.95 -8.92 -37.11
CA ARG A 404 -43.49 -8.95 -35.72
C ARG A 404 -42.71 -10.23 -35.46
N CYS A 405 -41.55 -10.12 -34.82
CA CYS A 405 -40.83 -11.28 -34.32
C CYS A 405 -41.56 -11.90 -33.10
N PRO A 406 -41.81 -13.22 -33.09
CA PRO A 406 -42.51 -13.88 -31.98
C PRO A 406 -41.72 -13.89 -30.66
N ASP A 407 -40.39 -13.81 -30.72
CA ASP A 407 -39.52 -14.02 -29.56
C ASP A 407 -39.10 -12.70 -28.88
N CYS A 408 -38.75 -11.66 -29.64
CA CYS A 408 -38.40 -10.32 -29.09
C CYS A 408 -39.44 -9.23 -29.31
N ASN A 409 -40.54 -9.50 -30.03
CA ASN A 409 -41.58 -8.51 -30.36
C ASN A 409 -41.13 -7.30 -31.19
N SER A 410 -39.93 -7.33 -31.76
CA SER A 410 -39.47 -6.28 -32.69
C SER A 410 -40.26 -6.33 -34.01
N ILE A 411 -40.44 -5.16 -34.62
CA ILE A 411 -41.31 -4.98 -35.79
C ILE A 411 -40.43 -4.63 -36.98
N PHE A 412 -40.46 -5.47 -38.01
CA PHE A 412 -39.70 -5.31 -39.24
C PHE A 412 -40.61 -5.00 -40.41
N LYS A 413 -40.08 -4.36 -41.45
CA LYS A 413 -40.77 -4.30 -42.74
C LYS A 413 -40.66 -5.66 -43.42
N ARG A 414 -41.73 -6.09 -44.06
CA ARG A 414 -41.76 -7.36 -44.81
C ARG A 414 -40.69 -7.33 -45.90
N GLY A 415 -39.77 -8.28 -45.85
CA GLY A 415 -38.60 -8.36 -46.73
C GLY A 415 -37.26 -7.96 -46.10
N THR A 416 -37.25 -7.29 -44.93
CA THR A 416 -36.01 -6.96 -44.19
C THR A 416 -35.75 -7.88 -42.99
N GLU A 417 -36.55 -8.94 -42.83
CA GLU A 417 -36.50 -9.88 -41.69
C GLU A 417 -35.30 -10.85 -41.73
N GLY A 418 -34.71 -11.09 -42.91
CA GLY A 418 -33.69 -12.14 -43.10
C GLY A 418 -32.37 -11.95 -42.36
N GLY A 419 -32.10 -10.76 -41.81
CA GLY A 419 -30.90 -10.48 -41.00
C GLY A 419 -31.10 -10.64 -39.49
N HIS A 420 -32.34 -10.78 -39.03
CA HIS A 420 -32.67 -10.87 -37.61
C HIS A 420 -32.35 -12.26 -37.05
N TRP A 421 -31.71 -12.30 -35.89
CA TRP A 421 -31.30 -13.54 -35.24
C TRP A 421 -31.58 -13.52 -33.74
N HIS A 422 -31.74 -14.71 -33.19
CA HIS A 422 -31.83 -15.00 -31.77
C HIS A 422 -30.76 -16.01 -31.38
N CYS A 423 -30.18 -15.83 -30.19
CA CYS A 423 -29.28 -16.85 -29.68
C CYS A 423 -30.05 -18.16 -29.44
N ALA A 424 -29.45 -19.28 -29.84
CA ALA A 424 -30.07 -20.60 -29.69
C ALA A 424 -29.96 -21.18 -28.26
N HIS A 425 -29.23 -20.52 -27.35
CA HIS A 425 -29.04 -20.98 -25.98
C HIS A 425 -30.17 -20.51 -25.07
N ASP A 426 -30.83 -21.42 -24.35
CA ASP A 426 -31.97 -21.11 -23.46
C ASP A 426 -31.65 -20.10 -22.35
N SER A 427 -30.39 -20.02 -21.92
CA SER A 427 -29.92 -19.07 -20.91
C SER A 427 -29.60 -17.68 -21.48
N CYS A 428 -29.56 -17.52 -22.81
CA CYS A 428 -29.19 -16.28 -23.48
C CYS A 428 -30.35 -15.77 -24.35
N ARG A 429 -30.95 -14.65 -23.94
CA ARG A 429 -32.04 -13.99 -24.69
C ARG A 429 -31.55 -12.91 -25.66
N ALA A 430 -30.29 -12.98 -26.07
CA ALA A 430 -29.71 -11.99 -26.98
C ALA A 430 -30.35 -12.11 -28.37
N TYR A 431 -30.53 -10.95 -29.01
CA TYR A 431 -31.05 -10.84 -30.37
C TYR A 431 -30.31 -9.72 -31.10
N GLY A 432 -30.30 -9.76 -32.43
CA GLY A 432 -29.69 -8.75 -33.27
C GLY A 432 -30.26 -8.76 -34.68
N ASN A 433 -29.87 -7.78 -35.50
CA ASN A 433 -30.43 -7.56 -36.84
C ASN A 433 -29.44 -7.81 -37.99
N HIS A 434 -28.21 -8.17 -37.66
CA HIS A 434 -27.12 -8.39 -38.62
C HIS A 434 -26.42 -9.73 -38.35
N PRO A 435 -26.11 -10.54 -39.38
CA PRO A 435 -25.36 -11.78 -39.23
C PRO A 435 -23.98 -11.60 -38.57
N HIS A 436 -23.30 -10.49 -38.86
CA HIS A 436 -22.03 -10.11 -38.22
C HIS A 436 -22.17 -10.01 -36.69
N SER A 437 -23.25 -9.39 -36.22
CA SER A 437 -23.56 -9.27 -34.78
C SER A 437 -23.80 -10.64 -34.12
N HIS A 438 -24.37 -11.62 -34.85
CA HIS A 438 -24.55 -12.98 -34.35
C HIS A 438 -23.20 -13.70 -34.16
N LEU A 439 -22.30 -13.55 -35.13
CA LEU A 439 -20.94 -14.10 -35.06
C LEU A 439 -20.19 -13.50 -33.87
N LYS A 440 -20.22 -12.17 -33.73
CA LYS A 440 -19.61 -11.46 -32.60
C LYS A 440 -20.20 -11.90 -31.25
N HIS A 441 -21.52 -12.01 -31.14
CA HIS A 441 -22.17 -12.51 -29.93
C HIS A 441 -21.71 -13.93 -29.56
N THR A 442 -21.68 -14.82 -30.53
CA THR A 442 -21.23 -16.21 -30.33
C THR A 442 -19.75 -16.27 -29.94
N ALA A 443 -18.91 -15.48 -30.59
CA ALA A 443 -17.47 -15.39 -30.32
C ALA A 443 -17.11 -14.80 -28.95
N THR A 444 -17.97 -13.93 -28.40
CA THR A 444 -17.73 -13.23 -27.12
C THR A 444 -18.40 -13.93 -25.94
N VAL A 445 -19.65 -14.38 -26.09
CA VAL A 445 -20.47 -14.90 -24.98
C VAL A 445 -20.43 -16.42 -24.89
N HIS A 446 -20.30 -17.13 -26.02
CA HIS A 446 -20.43 -18.59 -26.07
C HIS A 446 -19.13 -19.34 -26.37
N THR A 447 -18.03 -18.62 -26.59
CA THR A 447 -16.72 -19.23 -26.81
C THR A 447 -15.98 -19.34 -25.47
N PRO A 448 -15.75 -20.56 -24.95
CA PRO A 448 -14.98 -20.74 -23.72
C PRO A 448 -13.52 -20.35 -23.95
N ARG A 449 -12.90 -19.75 -22.93
CA ARG A 449 -11.52 -19.26 -23.01
C ARG A 449 -10.78 -19.60 -21.73
N THR A 450 -9.56 -20.09 -21.88
CA THR A 450 -8.69 -20.38 -20.75
C THR A 450 -7.88 -19.15 -20.38
N CYS A 451 -7.67 -18.93 -19.07
CA CYS A 451 -6.84 -17.82 -18.62
C CYS A 451 -5.40 -18.06 -19.07
N PRO A 452 -4.72 -17.06 -19.68
CA PRO A 452 -3.33 -17.26 -20.11
C PRO A 452 -2.33 -17.31 -18.94
N SER A 453 -2.76 -16.91 -17.73
CA SER A 453 -1.91 -16.74 -16.55
C SER A 453 -2.18 -17.73 -15.41
N CYS A 454 -3.31 -18.43 -15.41
CA CYS A 454 -3.66 -19.42 -14.39
C CYS A 454 -4.49 -20.57 -15.01
N ALA A 455 -4.86 -21.57 -14.21
CA ALA A 455 -5.58 -22.75 -14.69
C ALA A 455 -7.11 -22.57 -14.80
N TYR A 456 -7.59 -21.32 -14.71
CA TYR A 456 -9.01 -21.02 -14.76
C TYR A 456 -9.58 -21.07 -16.18
N ASP A 457 -10.69 -21.80 -16.35
CA ASP A 457 -11.44 -21.88 -17.61
C ASP A 457 -12.72 -21.05 -17.52
N ALA A 458 -12.79 -19.99 -18.32
CA ALA A 458 -13.96 -19.12 -18.40
C ALA A 458 -14.96 -19.62 -19.45
N SER A 459 -16.25 -19.53 -19.14
CA SER A 459 -17.33 -19.87 -20.08
C SER A 459 -17.53 -18.82 -21.18
N SER A 460 -17.11 -17.58 -20.93
CA SER A 460 -17.27 -16.45 -21.83
C SER A 460 -16.15 -15.42 -21.65
N LEU A 461 -16.01 -14.51 -22.61
CA LEU A 461 -15.04 -13.43 -22.56
C LEU A 461 -15.31 -12.44 -21.40
N PRO A 462 -16.56 -11.98 -21.13
CA PRO A 462 -16.86 -11.22 -19.91
C PRO A 462 -16.49 -11.95 -18.62
N ALA A 463 -16.71 -13.26 -18.54
CA ALA A 463 -16.34 -14.05 -17.37
C ALA A 463 -14.81 -14.10 -17.17
N LEU A 464 -14.06 -14.20 -18.26
CA LEU A 464 -12.60 -14.14 -18.23
C LEU A 464 -12.09 -12.77 -17.76
N ALA A 465 -12.69 -11.68 -18.27
CA ALA A 465 -12.34 -10.31 -17.87
C ALA A 465 -12.63 -10.04 -16.39
N SER A 466 -13.79 -10.51 -15.91
CA SER A 466 -14.15 -10.44 -14.49
C SER A 466 -13.15 -11.22 -13.62
N HIS A 467 -12.78 -12.44 -14.00
CA HIS A 467 -11.76 -13.21 -13.27
C HIS A 467 -10.40 -12.49 -13.24
N ARG A 468 -9.92 -12.01 -14.40
CA ARG A 468 -8.61 -11.35 -14.52
C ARG A 468 -8.51 -10.05 -13.72
N THR A 469 -9.64 -9.35 -13.55
CA THR A 469 -9.71 -8.10 -12.78
C THR A 469 -10.09 -8.29 -11.31
N SER A 470 -10.54 -9.48 -10.88
CA SER A 470 -10.98 -9.71 -9.49
C SER A 470 -10.12 -10.74 -8.75
N THR A 471 -10.18 -12.01 -9.12
CA THR A 471 -9.62 -13.14 -8.35
C THR A 471 -8.35 -13.75 -8.95
N CYS A 472 -7.94 -13.34 -10.15
CA CYS A 472 -6.80 -13.94 -10.81
C CYS A 472 -5.50 -13.78 -9.98
N PRO A 473 -4.74 -14.86 -9.73
CA PRO A 473 -3.47 -14.79 -9.02
C PRO A 473 -2.45 -13.84 -9.65
N SER A 474 -2.54 -13.64 -10.97
CA SER A 474 -1.64 -12.75 -11.71
C SER A 474 -2.06 -11.28 -11.69
N LYS A 475 -3.26 -10.94 -11.18
CA LYS A 475 -3.75 -9.56 -11.07
C LYS A 475 -2.73 -8.71 -10.33
N LEU A 476 -2.42 -7.53 -10.85
CA LEU A 476 -1.45 -6.62 -10.25
C LEU A 476 -2.12 -5.78 -9.16
N ILE A 477 -1.42 -5.58 -8.06
CA ILE A 477 -1.85 -4.79 -6.92
C ILE A 477 -0.67 -3.93 -6.45
N LEU A 478 -0.96 -2.75 -5.90
CA LEU A 478 0.01 -1.98 -5.12
C LEU A 478 -0.02 -2.48 -3.67
N CYS A 479 1.01 -3.21 -3.25
CA CYS A 479 1.05 -3.75 -1.89
C CYS A 479 1.19 -2.62 -0.84
N GLY A 480 0.30 -2.59 0.15
CA GLY A 480 0.36 -1.61 1.23
C GLY A 480 1.58 -1.70 2.15
N PHE A 481 2.36 -2.80 2.07
CA PHE A 481 3.52 -3.05 2.96
C PHE A 481 4.88 -2.90 2.27
N CYS A 482 5.03 -3.35 1.02
CA CYS A 482 6.28 -3.17 0.26
C CYS A 482 6.24 -1.98 -0.71
N HIS A 483 5.06 -1.39 -0.94
CA HIS A 483 4.84 -0.26 -1.87
C HIS A 483 5.27 -0.55 -3.32
N LEU A 484 5.37 -1.82 -3.71
CA LEU A 484 5.67 -2.26 -5.07
C LEU A 484 4.40 -2.78 -5.76
N ILE A 485 4.38 -2.68 -7.08
CA ILE A 485 3.36 -3.29 -7.94
C ILE A 485 3.72 -4.76 -8.13
N VAL A 486 2.89 -5.64 -7.60
CA VAL A 486 3.13 -7.09 -7.49
C VAL A 486 1.86 -7.85 -7.86
N PRO A 487 1.93 -9.11 -8.30
CA PRO A 487 0.78 -9.97 -8.46
C PRO A 487 0.15 -10.25 -7.10
N GLN A 488 -1.16 -10.46 -7.11
CA GLN A 488 -1.93 -10.82 -5.93
C GLN A 488 -1.44 -12.13 -5.29
N GLU A 489 -0.92 -13.06 -6.10
CA GLU A 489 -0.49 -14.41 -5.73
C GLU A 489 -1.64 -15.26 -5.13
N GLY A 490 -1.39 -16.57 -4.97
CA GLY A 490 -2.36 -17.51 -4.42
C GLY A 490 -3.09 -18.35 -5.47
N ASP A 491 -4.12 -19.05 -5.02
CA ASP A 491 -4.95 -19.90 -5.85
C ASP A 491 -6.18 -19.12 -6.36
N ASP A 492 -6.91 -19.69 -7.32
CA ASP A 492 -8.09 -19.05 -7.94
C ASP A 492 -9.21 -18.74 -6.93
N PHE A 493 -9.19 -19.40 -5.76
CA PHE A 493 -10.16 -19.20 -4.69
C PHE A 493 -9.49 -18.57 -3.46
N PRO A 494 -10.04 -17.46 -2.94
CA PRO A 494 -9.46 -16.79 -1.78
C PRO A 494 -9.61 -17.63 -0.51
N ASP A 495 -8.52 -17.74 0.24
CA ASP A 495 -8.49 -18.37 1.56
C ASP A 495 -9.32 -17.58 2.58
N ALA A 496 -9.77 -18.24 3.65
CA ALA A 496 -10.56 -17.60 4.71
C ALA A 496 -9.84 -16.38 5.34
N GLU A 497 -8.51 -16.40 5.43
CA GLU A 497 -7.72 -15.25 5.92
C GLU A 497 -7.78 -14.06 4.96
N GLN A 498 -7.79 -14.28 3.64
CA GLN A 498 -7.91 -13.21 2.64
C GLN A 498 -9.29 -12.54 2.71
N ILE A 499 -10.34 -13.33 2.89
CA ILE A 499 -11.72 -12.81 2.98
C ILE A 499 -11.91 -11.97 4.26
N LEU A 500 -11.40 -12.44 5.40
CA LEU A 500 -11.58 -11.74 6.68
C LEU A 500 -10.71 -10.48 6.81
N SER A 501 -9.49 -10.52 6.27
CA SER A 501 -8.56 -9.38 6.34
C SER A 501 -8.78 -8.36 5.23
N GLY A 502 -9.38 -8.76 4.11
CA GLY A 502 -9.47 -7.94 2.89
C GLY A 502 -8.13 -7.75 2.18
N LEU A 503 -7.08 -8.46 2.61
CA LEU A 503 -5.73 -8.38 2.03
C LEU A 503 -5.52 -9.47 0.98
N SER A 504 -4.73 -9.15 -0.04
CA SER A 504 -4.24 -10.11 -1.02
C SER A 504 -3.27 -11.15 -0.41
N ARG A 505 -2.99 -12.24 -1.13
CA ARG A 505 -2.06 -13.28 -0.64
C ARG A 505 -0.65 -12.73 -0.46
N HIS A 506 -0.19 -11.95 -1.43
CA HIS A 506 1.09 -11.24 -1.33
C HIS A 506 1.12 -10.30 -0.10
N GLU A 507 0.06 -9.53 0.14
CA GLU A 507 -0.01 -8.62 1.30
C GLU A 507 -0.02 -9.34 2.65
N ILE A 508 -0.67 -10.51 2.74
CA ILE A 508 -0.62 -11.34 3.95
C ILE A 508 0.82 -11.78 4.24
N ASN A 509 1.54 -12.25 3.22
CA ASN A 509 2.92 -12.70 3.34
C ASN A 509 3.86 -11.52 3.65
N CYS A 510 3.72 -10.41 2.93
CA CYS A 510 4.54 -9.22 3.10
C CYS A 510 4.28 -8.54 4.46
N GLY A 511 3.01 -8.43 4.85
CA GLY A 511 2.57 -7.91 6.14
C GLY A 511 2.90 -8.82 7.33
N GLY A 512 3.31 -10.08 7.06
CA GLY A 512 3.83 -11.01 8.07
C GLY A 512 5.24 -10.67 8.56
N ARG A 513 5.98 -9.82 7.85
CA ARG A 513 7.28 -9.31 8.32
C ARG A 513 7.11 -8.51 9.61
N THR A 514 8.07 -8.61 10.50
CA THR A 514 8.04 -7.95 11.80
C THR A 514 8.86 -6.67 11.79
N THR A 515 8.35 -5.65 12.47
CA THR A 515 9.03 -4.40 12.80
C THR A 515 9.01 -4.17 14.30
N GLU A 516 9.93 -3.36 14.80
CA GLU A 516 9.96 -2.96 16.20
C GLU A 516 9.08 -1.72 16.40
N CYS A 517 8.23 -1.73 17.42
CA CYS A 517 7.43 -0.57 17.79
C CYS A 517 8.31 0.47 18.51
N ASP A 518 8.34 1.71 18.01
CA ASP A 518 9.13 2.80 18.60
C ASP A 518 8.71 3.17 20.04
N LEU A 519 7.45 2.87 20.41
CA LEU A 519 6.90 3.21 21.72
C LEU A 519 7.25 2.17 22.80
N CYS A 520 7.34 0.89 22.46
CA CYS A 520 7.53 -0.19 23.44
C CYS A 520 8.67 -1.17 23.13
N GLY A 521 9.32 -1.05 21.97
CA GLY A 521 10.38 -1.96 21.51
C GLY A 521 9.92 -3.39 21.21
N ARG A 522 8.60 -3.66 21.22
CA ARG A 522 8.08 -4.99 20.92
C ARG A 522 8.11 -5.23 19.42
N ARG A 523 8.58 -6.40 19.00
CA ARG A 523 8.47 -6.87 17.62
C ARG A 523 7.01 -7.23 17.31
N THR A 524 6.42 -6.52 16.35
CA THR A 524 5.04 -6.68 15.88
C THR A 524 5.03 -6.89 14.37
N ARG A 525 4.05 -7.63 13.84
CA ARG A 525 3.91 -7.79 12.39
C ARG A 525 3.46 -6.46 11.77
N LEU A 526 3.91 -6.17 10.55
CA LEU A 526 3.54 -4.93 9.83
C LEU A 526 2.03 -4.77 9.72
N ARG A 527 1.31 -5.85 9.42
CA ARG A 527 -0.17 -5.84 9.34
C ARG A 527 -0.87 -5.54 10.66
N ASP A 528 -0.23 -5.85 11.78
CA ASP A 528 -0.79 -5.66 13.14
C ASP A 528 -0.32 -4.34 13.77
N LEU A 529 0.60 -3.61 13.13
CA LEU A 529 1.23 -2.41 13.69
C LEU A 529 0.21 -1.30 13.95
N GLU A 530 -0.73 -1.08 13.02
CA GLU A 530 -1.76 -0.05 13.20
C GLU A 530 -2.65 -0.35 14.41
N MET A 531 -3.10 -1.60 14.56
CA MET A 531 -3.88 -2.03 15.73
C MET A 531 -3.05 -1.95 17.02
N HIS A 532 -1.76 -2.27 16.95
CA HIS A 532 -0.85 -2.14 18.08
C HIS A 532 -0.68 -0.68 18.52
N LEU A 533 -0.55 0.27 17.58
CA LEU A 533 -0.49 1.70 17.87
C LEU A 533 -1.82 2.23 18.42
N LYS A 534 -2.96 1.80 17.88
CA LYS A 534 -4.29 2.11 18.45
C LYS A 534 -4.43 1.61 19.88
N ASN A 535 -3.83 0.47 20.22
CA ASN A 535 -3.80 -0.02 21.60
C ASN A 535 -2.93 0.86 22.52
N HIS A 536 -1.82 1.42 22.01
CA HIS A 536 -1.05 2.42 22.75
C HIS A 536 -1.88 3.69 23.00
N ASP A 537 -2.60 4.16 22.00
CA ASP A 537 -3.50 5.31 22.15
C ASP A 537 -4.63 5.03 23.15
N TYR A 538 -5.24 3.84 23.10
CA TYR A 538 -6.24 3.44 24.08
C TYR A 538 -5.68 3.40 25.51
N GLN A 539 -4.48 2.85 25.68
CA GLN A 539 -3.79 2.86 26.98
C GLN A 539 -3.45 4.28 27.43
N ARG A 540 -3.10 5.19 26.51
CA ARG A 540 -2.88 6.61 26.80
C ARG A 540 -4.17 7.24 27.32
N LEU A 541 -5.27 7.12 26.58
CA LEU A 541 -6.57 7.73 26.90
C LEU A 541 -7.17 7.22 28.22
N THR A 542 -6.98 5.93 28.54
CA THR A 542 -7.49 5.31 29.77
C THR A 542 -6.68 5.64 31.03
N LYS A 543 -5.50 6.27 30.91
CA LYS A 543 -4.71 6.66 32.09
C LYS A 543 -5.48 7.65 32.95
N PRO A 544 -5.63 7.40 34.28
CA PRO A 544 -6.23 8.37 35.18
C PRO A 544 -5.35 9.62 35.31
N LEU A 545 -5.95 10.73 35.77
CA LEU A 545 -5.17 11.94 36.03
C LEU A 545 -4.08 11.64 37.08
N PRO A 546 -2.82 12.03 36.83
CA PRO A 546 -1.75 11.90 37.81
C PRO A 546 -2.09 12.63 39.11
N LYS A 547 -1.77 12.01 40.25
CA LYS A 547 -1.84 12.72 41.53
C LYS A 547 -0.59 13.60 41.68
N ILE A 548 -0.78 14.86 42.04
CA ILE A 548 0.29 15.82 42.34
C ILE A 548 0.31 16.16 43.83
N CYS A 549 1.44 16.68 44.31
CA CYS A 549 1.57 17.18 45.68
C CYS A 549 0.48 18.23 46.00
N CYS A 550 -0.17 18.11 47.15
CA CYS A 550 -1.17 19.06 47.65
C CYS A 550 -0.64 20.48 47.93
N ASN A 551 0.69 20.69 47.86
CA ASN A 551 1.26 22.03 47.87
C ASN A 551 1.15 22.65 46.47
N PRO A 552 0.35 23.71 46.27
CA PRO A 552 0.15 24.33 44.95
C PRO A 552 1.43 24.92 44.34
N GLN A 553 2.47 25.15 45.14
CA GLN A 553 3.79 25.59 44.66
C GLN A 553 4.71 24.44 44.24
N CYS A 554 4.31 23.19 44.46
CA CYS A 554 5.12 22.02 44.16
C CYS A 554 4.59 21.30 42.91
N TYR A 555 5.50 20.79 42.09
CA TYR A 555 5.19 19.99 40.90
C TYR A 555 5.37 18.48 41.13
N ARG A 556 5.98 18.06 42.24
CA ARG A 556 6.35 16.66 42.48
C ARG A 556 5.14 15.78 42.75
N SER A 557 5.29 14.49 42.49
CA SER A 557 4.37 13.44 42.91
C SER A 557 4.24 13.35 44.45
N PRO A 558 3.05 13.03 44.98
CA PRO A 558 2.82 12.87 46.41
C PRO A 558 3.48 11.58 46.91
N ALA A 559 4.02 11.61 48.13
CA ALA A 559 4.46 10.42 48.84
C ALA A 559 3.27 9.80 49.60
N GLU A 560 3.44 8.59 50.14
CA GLU A 560 2.46 7.97 51.04
C GLU A 560 2.41 8.74 52.37
N ASN A 561 1.48 9.68 52.48
CA ASN A 561 1.15 10.38 53.72
C ASN A 561 -0.31 10.83 53.74
N GLU A 562 -0.82 11.11 54.95
CA GLU A 562 -2.20 11.56 55.19
C GLU A 562 -2.55 12.91 54.55
N LEU A 563 -1.55 13.67 54.08
CA LEU A 563 -1.70 15.03 53.57
C LEU A 563 -1.54 15.16 52.04
N GLY A 564 -1.22 14.07 51.33
CA GLY A 564 -0.92 14.07 49.90
C GLY A 564 0.27 14.95 49.50
N LEU A 565 1.26 15.11 50.38
CA LEU A 565 2.47 15.91 50.12
C LEU A 565 3.62 15.04 49.58
N CYS A 566 4.51 15.61 48.77
CA CYS A 566 5.76 14.94 48.42
C CYS A 566 6.68 14.80 49.65
N SER A 567 7.66 13.89 49.59
CA SER A 567 8.63 13.63 50.67
C SER A 567 9.36 14.89 51.16
N VAL A 568 9.71 15.80 50.23
CA VAL A 568 10.39 17.06 50.54
C VAL A 568 9.47 18.04 51.29
N CYS A 569 8.21 18.16 50.86
CA CYS A 569 7.25 19.05 51.51
C CYS A 569 6.79 18.51 52.88
N PHE A 570 6.77 17.19 53.04
CA PHE A 570 6.36 16.50 54.26
C PHE A 570 7.49 16.37 55.28
N GLY A 571 8.77 16.33 54.86
CA GLY A 571 9.92 16.16 55.74
C GLY A 571 9.93 17.08 56.99
N PRO A 572 9.68 18.39 56.87
CA PRO A 572 9.60 19.30 58.03
C PRO A 572 8.43 19.03 58.99
N LEU A 573 7.42 18.28 58.53
CA LEU A 573 6.23 17.87 59.29
C LEU A 573 6.34 16.43 59.80
N TYR A 574 7.41 15.72 59.49
CA TYR A 574 7.62 14.34 59.95
C TYR A 574 8.00 14.33 61.44
N SER A 575 7.45 13.36 62.18
CA SER A 575 7.91 13.00 63.53
C SER A 575 7.69 11.51 63.72
N SER A 576 8.62 10.87 64.42
CA SER A 576 8.54 9.45 64.80
C SER A 576 7.63 9.19 66.02
N THR A 577 7.09 10.24 66.65
CA THR A 577 6.17 10.12 67.79
C THR A 577 4.79 9.63 67.35
N TYR A 578 4.30 8.55 67.95
CA TYR A 578 2.96 8.02 67.71
C TYR A 578 1.88 9.03 68.16
N ASP A 579 1.11 9.56 67.21
CA ASP A 579 0.03 10.53 67.43
C ASP A 579 -1.27 10.01 66.79
N PRO A 580 -2.09 9.24 67.52
CA PRO A 580 -3.34 8.67 67.00
C PRO A 580 -4.44 9.71 66.79
N THR A 581 -4.26 10.95 67.26
CA THR A 581 -5.25 12.03 67.16
C THR A 581 -4.93 13.05 66.07
N GLY A 582 -3.72 12.99 65.49
CA GLY A 582 -3.20 13.98 64.53
C GLY A 582 -3.05 15.40 65.09
N SER A 583 -3.23 15.60 66.41
CA SER A 583 -3.22 16.92 67.05
C SER A 583 -1.82 17.56 67.04
N GLY A 584 -0.78 16.74 67.17
CA GLY A 584 0.62 17.13 67.05
C GLY A 584 1.03 17.43 65.61
N LEU A 585 0.47 16.73 64.62
CA LEU A 585 0.64 17.07 63.20
C LEU A 585 -0.01 18.42 62.87
N ARG A 586 -1.26 18.63 63.29
CA ARG A 586 -1.98 19.92 63.13
C ARG A 586 -1.23 21.08 63.77
N SER A 587 -0.76 20.90 65.00
CA SER A 587 0.03 21.92 65.70
C SER A 587 1.33 22.29 64.96
N ARG A 588 1.99 21.33 64.31
CA ARG A 588 3.21 21.58 63.51
C ARG A 588 2.90 22.32 62.21
N ILE A 589 1.80 21.98 61.56
CA ILE A 589 1.30 22.69 60.38
C ILE A 589 1.00 24.15 60.72
N GLU A 590 0.25 24.40 61.80
CA GLU A 590 -0.09 25.75 62.26
C GLU A 590 1.17 26.58 62.59
N ARG A 591 2.13 26.00 63.32
CA ARG A 591 3.41 26.67 63.62
C ARG A 591 4.18 27.05 62.35
N ARG A 592 4.17 26.18 61.33
CA ARG A 592 4.85 26.45 60.06
C ARG A 592 4.21 27.62 59.31
N PHE A 593 2.88 27.67 59.23
CA PHE A 593 2.18 28.80 58.60
C PHE A 593 2.36 30.10 59.37
N LEU A 594 2.27 30.08 60.71
CA LEU A 594 2.55 31.25 61.54
C LEU A 594 3.96 31.78 61.31
N ARG A 595 4.95 30.89 61.15
CA ARG A 595 6.32 31.30 60.80
C ARG A 595 6.39 31.96 59.42
N GLN A 596 5.74 31.39 58.40
CA GLN A 596 5.71 31.98 57.05
C GLN A 596 5.04 33.37 57.02
N LEU A 597 3.99 33.56 57.81
CA LEU A 597 3.23 34.82 57.89
C LEU A 597 3.93 35.91 58.71
N LEU A 598 4.63 35.56 59.79
CA LEU A 598 5.31 36.53 60.66
C LEU A 598 6.72 36.88 60.16
N GLN A 599 7.51 35.87 59.79
CA GLN A 599 8.93 36.01 59.43
C GLN A 599 9.16 36.11 57.92
N GLY A 600 8.30 35.49 57.11
CA GLY A 600 8.51 35.36 55.66
C GLY A 600 9.63 34.39 55.30
N CYS A 601 9.66 33.95 54.03
CA CYS A 601 10.73 33.10 53.52
C CYS A 601 11.93 33.89 52.97
N LYS A 602 11.82 35.21 52.80
CA LYS A 602 12.82 36.12 52.20
C LYS A 602 13.21 35.82 50.74
N ASN A 603 12.52 34.89 50.08
CA ASN A 603 12.79 34.54 48.68
C ASN A 603 12.05 35.49 47.72
N PRO A 604 12.74 36.07 46.72
CA PRO A 604 12.15 37.04 45.79
C PRO A 604 11.12 36.42 44.85
N TYR A 605 11.23 35.12 44.57
CA TYR A 605 10.33 34.34 43.71
C TYR A 605 9.14 33.71 44.45
N CYS A 606 8.95 34.02 45.74
CA CYS A 606 7.86 33.40 46.50
C CYS A 606 6.51 33.97 46.05
N ASN A 607 5.62 33.08 45.59
CA ASN A 607 4.26 33.45 45.18
C ASN A 607 3.17 32.96 46.16
N SER A 608 3.55 32.57 47.38
CA SER A 608 2.60 31.99 48.35
C SER A 608 1.80 33.09 49.05
N GLU A 609 0.48 33.03 48.96
CA GLU A 609 -0.44 33.93 49.67
C GLU A 609 -0.37 33.80 51.20
N LEU A 610 0.09 32.66 51.73
CA LEU A 610 0.32 32.43 53.17
C LEU A 610 1.78 32.68 53.58
N CYS A 611 2.46 33.63 52.94
CA CYS A 611 3.82 34.05 53.27
C CYS A 611 3.91 35.58 53.29
N LYS A 612 4.63 36.16 54.27
CA LYS A 612 4.87 37.61 54.33
C LYS A 612 5.56 38.14 53.07
N THR A 613 6.61 37.44 52.62
CA THR A 613 7.34 37.80 51.40
C THR A 613 6.50 37.56 50.16
N GLY A 614 5.73 36.46 50.13
CA GLY A 614 4.84 36.16 49.00
C GLY A 614 3.74 37.20 48.81
N ARG A 615 3.06 37.60 49.89
CA ARG A 615 2.05 38.68 49.85
C ARG A 615 2.60 40.02 49.39
N LYS A 616 3.85 40.33 49.74
CA LYS A 616 4.51 41.52 49.22
C LYS A 616 4.68 41.45 47.70
N ASN A 617 5.04 40.27 47.18
CA ASN A 617 5.28 40.04 45.76
C ASN A 617 3.99 39.96 44.92
N THR A 618 2.95 39.27 45.39
CA THR A 618 1.70 39.06 44.63
C THR A 618 0.63 40.12 44.88
N LEU A 619 0.51 40.63 46.12
CA LEU A 619 -0.56 41.56 46.51
C LEU A 619 -0.07 42.99 46.77
N GLY A 620 1.25 43.24 46.78
CA GLY A 620 1.82 44.57 47.03
C GLY A 620 1.63 45.10 48.45
N VAL A 621 1.23 44.25 49.40
CA VAL A 621 0.95 44.64 50.79
C VAL A 621 2.23 44.53 51.63
N GLU A 622 2.73 45.66 52.14
CA GLU A 622 3.93 45.72 53.01
C GLU A 622 3.64 45.66 54.52
N GLU A 623 2.37 45.56 54.92
CA GLU A 623 1.96 45.65 56.33
C GLU A 623 2.55 44.53 57.19
N GLN A 624 3.13 44.92 58.34
CA GLN A 624 3.61 43.97 59.35
C GLN A 624 2.41 43.32 60.03
N MET A 625 2.06 42.12 59.58
CA MET A 625 0.94 41.39 60.14
C MET A 625 1.23 40.93 61.57
N GLY A 626 0.36 41.29 62.51
CA GLY A 626 0.44 40.88 63.91
C GLY A 626 -0.04 39.45 64.14
N THR A 627 0.32 38.85 65.28
CA THR A 627 -0.17 37.50 65.68
C THR A 627 -1.69 37.40 65.76
N LYS A 628 -2.38 38.52 66.04
CA LYS A 628 -3.85 38.62 66.09
C LYS A 628 -4.53 38.48 64.72
N GLU A 629 -3.84 38.85 63.65
CA GLU A 629 -4.35 38.79 62.26
C GLU A 629 -3.90 37.50 61.54
N ALA A 630 -2.75 36.94 61.94
CA ALA A 630 -2.23 35.69 61.36
C ALA A 630 -3.06 34.45 61.72
N PHE A 631 -3.53 34.36 62.96
CA PHE A 631 -4.21 33.16 63.48
C PHE A 631 -5.56 32.85 62.78
N PRO A 632 -6.43 33.84 62.53
CA PRO A 632 -7.66 33.64 61.75
C PRO A 632 -7.39 33.14 60.33
N LEU A 633 -6.34 33.64 59.67
CA LEU A 633 -5.97 33.23 58.30
C LEU A 633 -5.50 31.78 58.21
N VAL A 634 -4.78 31.30 59.23
CA VAL A 634 -4.35 29.88 59.29
C VAL A 634 -5.53 28.95 59.53
N LYS A 635 -6.52 29.37 60.32
CA LYS A 635 -7.75 28.61 60.59
C LYS A 635 -8.76 28.65 59.44
N ALA A 636 -8.83 29.75 58.69
CA ALA A 636 -9.75 29.93 57.56
C ALA A 636 -9.30 29.22 56.27
N LYS A 637 -8.21 28.47 56.34
CA LYS A 637 -7.60 27.82 55.19
C LYS A 637 -8.43 26.60 54.74
N PRO A 638 -8.65 26.40 53.43
CA PRO A 638 -9.34 25.22 52.92
C PRO A 638 -8.57 23.94 53.27
N GLU A 639 -9.32 22.90 53.69
CA GLU A 639 -8.78 21.58 53.97
C GLU A 639 -8.15 21.00 52.68
N GLY A 640 -6.93 20.48 52.78
CA GLY A 640 -6.22 19.82 51.66
C GLY A 640 -5.18 20.69 50.94
N LEU A 641 -5.40 21.99 50.72
CA LEU A 641 -4.37 22.86 50.12
C LEU A 641 -3.23 23.09 51.11
N MET A 642 -1.97 23.07 50.69
CA MET A 642 -0.83 23.26 51.59
C MET A 642 0.24 24.20 50.99
N PRO A 643 -0.01 25.52 50.88
CA PRO A 643 0.88 26.48 50.22
C PRO A 643 2.10 26.79 51.09
N PHE A 644 3.00 25.83 51.16
CA PHE A 644 4.27 25.97 51.85
C PHE A 644 5.29 26.58 50.89
N CYS A 645 6.11 27.49 51.41
CA CYS A 645 7.24 28.03 50.66
C CYS A 645 8.19 26.88 50.28
N VAL A 646 8.57 26.88 49.01
CA VAL A 646 9.51 25.92 48.40
C VAL A 646 10.77 26.62 47.90
N ASP A 647 11.74 25.83 47.45
CA ASP A 647 12.98 26.31 46.84
C ASP A 647 12.77 26.88 45.43
N GLU A 648 13.79 27.55 44.90
CA GLU A 648 13.72 28.23 43.59
C GLU A 648 13.44 27.25 42.45
N THR A 649 14.14 26.11 42.45
CA THR A 649 14.04 25.11 41.38
C THR A 649 12.64 24.51 41.29
N THR A 650 11.97 24.31 42.43
CA THR A 650 10.61 23.77 42.46
C THR A 650 9.56 24.80 42.10
N SER A 651 9.74 26.06 42.47
CA SER A 651 8.88 27.16 42.03
C SER A 651 8.96 27.36 40.51
N MET A 652 10.17 27.45 39.94
CA MET A 652 10.38 27.61 38.50
C MET A 652 9.80 26.45 37.69
N ARG A 653 10.04 25.20 38.12
CA ARG A 653 9.49 24.01 37.46
C ARG A 653 7.97 23.94 37.54
N ARG A 654 7.36 24.44 38.63
CA ARG A 654 5.90 24.56 38.74
C ARG A 654 5.34 25.63 37.81
N GLU A 655 5.99 26.79 37.71
CA GLU A 655 5.62 27.86 36.78
C GLU A 655 5.73 27.40 35.32
N MET A 656 6.78 26.66 34.98
CA MET A 656 6.93 26.01 33.68
C MET A 656 5.78 25.02 33.38
N ALA A 657 5.33 24.24 34.37
CA ALA A 657 4.19 23.33 34.20
C ALA A 657 2.90 24.10 33.86
N VAL A 658 2.68 25.22 34.55
CA VAL A 658 1.53 26.10 34.33
C VAL A 658 1.61 26.77 32.95
N ALA A 659 2.79 27.24 32.56
CA ALA A 659 3.02 27.85 31.25
C ALA A 659 2.73 26.85 30.12
N ILE A 660 3.23 25.61 30.21
CA ILE A 660 2.98 24.57 29.20
C ILE A 660 1.49 24.22 29.13
N SER A 661 0.80 24.11 30.27
CA SER A 661 -0.63 23.83 30.32
C SER A 661 -1.45 24.95 29.65
N LEU A 662 -1.10 26.21 29.91
CA LEU A 662 -1.74 27.39 29.32
C LEU A 662 -1.45 27.51 27.81
N GLU A 663 -0.19 27.34 27.41
CA GLU A 663 0.24 27.36 26.01
C GLU A 663 -0.51 26.31 25.18
N SER A 664 -0.60 25.08 25.72
CA SER A 664 -1.30 23.98 25.06
C SER A 664 -2.81 24.23 24.94
N ALA A 665 -3.40 25.04 25.82
CA ALA A 665 -4.81 25.43 25.74
C ALA A 665 -5.06 26.59 24.74
N LEU A 666 -4.02 27.35 24.39
CA LEU A 666 -4.09 28.50 23.47
C LEU A 666 -3.72 28.15 22.03
N GLN A 667 -3.15 26.96 21.77
CA GLN A 667 -2.82 26.51 20.41
C GLN A 667 -4.07 26.23 19.55
N VAL A 668 -3.90 26.38 18.23
CA VAL A 668 -4.93 26.57 17.19
C VAL A 668 -5.88 25.38 16.97
N ASP A 669 -5.55 24.18 17.46
CA ASP A 669 -6.43 23.00 17.40
C ASP A 669 -7.47 23.02 18.54
N ALA A 670 -8.41 23.96 18.46
CA ALA A 670 -9.46 24.18 19.46
C ALA A 670 -10.34 22.94 19.76
N SER A 671 -10.27 21.90 18.91
CA SER A 671 -11.01 20.64 19.08
C SER A 671 -10.34 19.64 20.03
N LYS A 672 -9.01 19.68 20.23
CA LYS A 672 -8.29 18.66 21.03
C LYS A 672 -8.05 19.07 22.49
N GLY A 673 -8.18 20.36 22.83
CA GLY A 673 -7.94 20.87 24.19
C GLY A 673 -6.48 20.82 24.63
N GLY A 674 -6.17 21.49 25.75
CA GLY A 674 -4.81 21.51 26.33
C GLY A 674 -4.53 20.31 27.25
N TYR A 675 -3.27 20.17 27.67
CA TYR A 675 -2.91 19.19 28.71
C TYR A 675 -3.27 19.73 30.10
N PRO A 676 -3.92 18.93 30.96
CA PRO A 676 -4.22 19.34 32.32
C PRO A 676 -2.92 19.41 33.15
N LEU A 677 -2.92 20.28 34.15
CA LEU A 677 -1.73 20.65 34.93
C LEU A 677 -1.03 19.45 35.58
N GLU A 678 -1.80 18.42 35.96
CA GLU A 678 -1.32 17.19 36.58
C GLU A 678 -0.38 16.41 35.67
N PHE A 679 -0.72 16.32 34.38
CA PHE A 679 0.15 15.70 33.38
C PHE A 679 1.40 16.54 33.13
N CYS A 680 1.28 17.87 33.05
CA CYS A 680 2.43 18.75 32.89
C CYS A 680 3.42 18.65 34.07
N CYS A 681 2.92 18.55 35.30
CA CYS A 681 3.75 18.41 36.49
C CYS A 681 4.50 17.07 36.52
N LYS A 682 3.81 15.98 36.17
CA LYS A 682 4.43 14.65 36.07
C LYS A 682 5.45 14.59 34.93
N ALA A 683 5.18 15.27 33.82
CA ALA A 683 6.10 15.36 32.69
C ALA A 683 7.41 16.05 33.09
N ILE A 684 7.33 17.17 33.82
CA ILE A 684 8.49 17.92 34.32
C ILE A 684 9.29 17.13 35.36
N GLU A 685 8.61 16.33 36.17
CA GLU A 685 9.27 15.41 37.10
C GLU A 685 10.04 14.31 36.35
N ALA A 686 9.46 13.74 35.29
CA ALA A 686 10.09 12.71 34.47
C ALA A 686 11.25 13.24 33.60
N SER A 687 11.16 14.48 33.12
CA SER A 687 12.17 15.13 32.27
C SER A 687 13.24 15.89 33.05
N ASN A 688 13.15 15.94 34.39
CA ASN A 688 14.01 16.72 35.27
C ASN A 688 14.10 18.22 34.89
N GLY A 689 13.03 18.79 34.31
CA GLY A 689 12.93 20.22 34.02
C GLY A 689 13.42 20.67 32.63
N ASP A 690 13.69 19.75 31.71
CA ASP A 690 13.98 20.07 30.30
C ASP A 690 12.67 20.29 29.51
N TYR A 691 12.56 21.41 28.79
CA TYR A 691 11.33 21.82 28.09
C TYR A 691 11.00 20.88 26.91
N ASP A 692 11.96 20.54 26.07
CA ASP A 692 11.71 19.71 24.88
C ASP A 692 11.40 18.26 25.26
N ALA A 693 12.13 17.72 26.24
CA ALA A 693 11.86 16.40 26.78
C ALA A 693 10.49 16.33 27.47
N THR A 694 10.04 17.42 28.12
CA THR A 694 8.70 17.52 28.71
C THR A 694 7.61 17.44 27.64
N ARG A 695 7.76 18.16 26.53
CA ARG A 695 6.79 18.15 25.42
C ARG A 695 6.70 16.76 24.77
N ARG A 696 7.84 16.13 24.45
CA ARG A 696 7.86 14.75 23.91
C ARG A 696 7.23 13.74 24.85
N TRP A 697 7.43 13.90 26.16
CA TRP A 697 6.77 13.05 27.15
C TRP A 697 5.25 13.24 27.14
N LEU A 698 4.76 14.48 27.06
CA LEU A 698 3.33 14.79 27.00
C LEU A 698 2.65 14.27 25.73
N GLU A 699 3.34 14.31 24.59
CA GLU A 699 2.84 13.72 23.34
C GLU A 699 2.66 12.20 23.46
N ARG A 700 3.61 11.52 24.10
CA ARG A 700 3.59 10.06 24.27
C ARG A 700 2.64 9.58 25.36
N GLU A 701 2.60 10.28 26.49
CA GLU A 701 1.98 9.80 27.73
C GLU A 701 0.78 10.64 28.19
N GLY A 702 0.70 11.89 27.74
CA GLY A 702 -0.31 12.86 28.18
C GLY A 702 -1.66 12.64 27.50
N VAL A 703 -2.72 12.94 28.25
CA VAL A 703 -4.11 12.96 27.74
C VAL A 703 -4.57 14.41 27.71
N ARG A 704 -5.04 14.88 26.54
CA ARG A 704 -5.58 16.23 26.43
C ARG A 704 -7.01 16.30 26.97
N THR A 705 -7.45 17.47 27.40
CA THR A 705 -8.78 17.66 27.98
C THR A 705 -9.92 17.41 27.00
N GLY A 706 -9.71 17.58 25.69
CA GLY A 706 -10.70 17.30 24.65
C GLY A 706 -10.58 15.92 23.98
N GLU A 707 -9.60 15.10 24.37
CA GLU A 707 -9.38 13.76 23.81
C GLU A 707 -10.20 12.66 24.51
N ARG A 708 -10.87 12.97 25.63
CA ARG A 708 -11.65 12.02 26.42
C ARG A 708 -13.14 12.03 26.12
#